data_AF-A0A2G6NWW9-F1
#
_entry.id   AF-A0A2G6NWW9-F1
#
_cell.length_a   1.000
_cell.length_b   1.000
_cell.length_c   1.000
_cell.angle_alpha   90.00
_cell.angle_beta   90.00
_cell.angle_gamma   90.00
#
_symmetry.space_group_name_H-M   'P 1'
#
loop_
_entity.id
_entity.type
_entity.pdbx_description
1 polymer ?
#
loop_
_entity_poly.entity_id
_entity_poly.type
_entity_poly.pdbx_seq_one_letter_code
_entity_poly.pdbx_strand_id
1 'polypeptide(L)'
;MRTSDPKAIFLDRLRRVHRRTLWRVAGLGVARLGLGGAMVLATLWLLGLADGPGRFLTYGLLVSLAMAVGALLWTQLLGRLWRLRTRRQLVRHLERQGSFANLLVAAEEAVRDPARWEGSRPVTRELRARLLRQAAERLRHVGPADAAPWERRGQTILGLALCLVLATFLATAPGGVLERGWRRFLNPALLWAPPPTGGLLAEVTSGHVVFGETMPLQALDATLPDANLPEDAAVCEIRVGTGMWQPVPTRRGFLNQACPAWCAPLRVWQAEVQDVREDFQWRFRRGAMVSRVGRVQVRHYPLVTELAGTIAPPAYTRLADREMPRLPTWLEAPANSRLILDGRTNHPPESVHLVADSGDSLALAVAGSTFQGTLEIMENQVFQLVVRDAYGLRNRAPLRYEVVAVPDGAPAVHLGMKGDDSILPVDGRLDLQLDAADDYGLTALGLEMRVLAGTDISAGPEEGPDFRLLTLWRGDAPLGAGQEDWSTPWGAAGLVFRPLAGTDSAARQPLQAGLALETGFGDLDLMPGDVLELRALARDNRRPGPAGESRSSVLRLSLPSAADVLAAQADSSAQRQGELDEMRRRGRQLGQDLDRLTRELLKNPVPDWARQQEMEAALERQKRMQQELSRVARQLMQDLERLASGQMTSEKMLEKAEQIGELLQQPSSESLAEALRKMQQDDAGFQPEELAEAMRDVARDQKEMARRLDAALSMLQTMDREQELEGLASLLEKMIRKQQELADLSREQAAEDSSGERRPEGGESEGEQSEGEQSEGEQTRAARKCGRPWSRPSSRWSRKTARAAWTRPASSWPR
;
A
#
# COMPACT_ATOMS: atom_id res chain seq x y z
N MET A 1 -104.51 -54.41 73.71
CA MET A 1 -104.90 -52.98 73.62
C MET A 1 -104.17 -52.27 74.76
N ARG A 2 -103.23 -51.32 74.64
CA ARG A 2 -102.92 -50.28 73.63
C ARG A 2 -102.25 -50.80 72.36
N THR A 3 -102.90 -50.58 71.23
CA THR A 3 -102.38 -50.75 69.87
C THR A 3 -101.31 -49.69 69.62
N SER A 4 -100.08 -49.96 70.03
CA SER A 4 -98.95 -49.07 69.79
C SER A 4 -98.69 -48.97 68.28
N ASP A 5 -98.78 -47.75 67.74
CA ASP A 5 -98.61 -47.47 66.32
C ASP A 5 -97.24 -47.98 65.82
N PRO A 6 -97.20 -48.95 64.88
CA PRO A 6 -95.95 -49.52 64.38
C PRO A 6 -95.05 -48.48 63.70
N LYS A 7 -95.61 -47.38 63.17
CA LYS A 7 -94.83 -46.26 62.61
C LYS A 7 -94.03 -45.54 63.69
N ALA A 8 -94.65 -45.26 64.84
CA ALA A 8 -93.99 -44.56 65.95
C ALA A 8 -92.83 -45.39 66.52
N ILE A 9 -93.02 -46.71 66.67
CA ILE A 9 -91.98 -47.62 67.16
C ILE A 9 -90.78 -47.69 66.20
N PHE A 10 -91.04 -47.83 64.90
CA PHE A 10 -89.98 -47.87 63.89
C PHE A 10 -89.18 -46.56 63.84
N LEU A 11 -89.86 -45.41 63.82
CA LEU A 11 -89.20 -44.10 63.78
C LEU A 11 -88.38 -43.81 65.04
N ASP A 12 -88.87 -44.18 66.22
CA ASP A 12 -88.16 -43.95 67.46
C ASP A 12 -86.92 -44.86 67.59
N ARG A 13 -87.01 -46.12 67.16
CA ARG A 13 -85.84 -47.02 67.08
C ARG A 13 -84.82 -46.52 66.07
N LEU A 14 -85.26 -46.10 64.88
CA LEU A 14 -84.38 -45.54 63.85
C LEU A 14 -83.68 -44.26 64.33
N ARG A 15 -84.40 -43.38 65.05
CA ARG A 15 -83.82 -42.17 65.68
C ARG A 15 -82.75 -42.52 66.71
N ARG A 16 -82.99 -43.52 67.56
CA ARG A 16 -82.02 -43.95 68.58
C ARG A 16 -80.77 -44.54 67.96
N VAL A 17 -80.90 -45.40 66.94
CA VAL A 17 -79.75 -45.94 66.20
C VAL A 17 -78.97 -44.81 65.53
N HIS A 18 -79.65 -43.89 64.84
CA HIS A 18 -79.01 -42.76 64.16
C HIS A 18 -78.29 -41.79 65.09
N ARG A 19 -78.88 -41.45 66.25
CA ARG A 19 -78.23 -40.57 67.22
C ARG A 19 -77.01 -41.25 67.84
N ARG A 20 -77.11 -42.54 68.19
CA ARG A 20 -75.99 -43.30 68.77
C ARG A 20 -74.83 -43.49 67.79
N THR A 21 -75.12 -43.72 66.51
CA THR A 21 -74.07 -43.83 65.48
C THR A 21 -73.38 -42.49 65.23
N LEU A 22 -74.14 -41.39 65.16
CA LEU A 22 -73.58 -40.04 65.03
C LEU A 22 -72.66 -39.68 66.20
N TRP A 23 -73.08 -39.92 67.45
CA TRP A 23 -72.24 -39.61 68.62
C TRP A 23 -70.95 -40.44 68.67
N ARG A 24 -70.98 -41.72 68.27
CA ARG A 24 -69.77 -42.55 68.22
C ARG A 24 -68.82 -42.15 67.09
N VAL A 25 -69.35 -41.84 65.91
CA VAL A 25 -68.54 -41.36 64.77
C VAL A 25 -67.90 -40.01 65.12
N ALA A 26 -68.64 -39.11 65.77
CA ALA A 26 -68.12 -37.84 66.26
C ALA A 26 -67.02 -38.04 67.32
N GLY A 27 -67.26 -38.88 68.34
CA GLY A 27 -66.30 -39.13 69.43
C GLY A 27 -64.98 -39.77 68.95
N LEU A 28 -65.05 -40.80 68.10
CA LEU A 28 -63.86 -41.39 67.46
C LEU A 28 -63.20 -40.41 66.48
N GLY A 29 -63.99 -39.52 65.88
CA GLY A 29 -63.50 -38.46 65.03
C GLY A 29 -62.62 -37.47 65.80
N VAL A 30 -63.07 -37.01 66.97
CA VAL A 30 -62.31 -36.10 67.83
C VAL A 30 -60.98 -36.72 68.27
N ALA A 31 -60.97 -38.00 68.66
CA ALA A 31 -59.73 -38.69 69.02
C ALA A 31 -58.70 -38.73 67.87
N ARG A 32 -59.17 -38.92 66.63
CA ARG A 32 -58.29 -38.94 65.44
C ARG A 32 -57.86 -37.54 64.99
N LEU A 33 -58.70 -36.52 65.18
CA LEU A 33 -58.30 -35.12 64.99
C LEU A 33 -57.24 -34.71 66.00
N GLY A 34 -57.35 -35.14 67.26
CA GLY A 34 -56.32 -34.91 68.27
C GLY A 34 -54.98 -35.54 67.88
N LEU A 35 -55.01 -36.79 67.42
CA LEU A 35 -53.80 -37.51 66.98
C LEU A 35 -53.19 -36.89 65.72
N GLY A 36 -54.02 -36.48 64.76
CA GLY A 36 -53.59 -35.74 63.57
C GLY A 36 -53.01 -34.36 63.89
N GLY A 37 -53.63 -33.61 64.80
CA GLY A 37 -53.13 -32.31 65.26
C GLY A 37 -51.81 -32.41 66.00
N ALA A 38 -51.65 -33.40 66.89
CA ALA A 38 -50.39 -33.70 67.54
C ALA A 38 -49.27 -34.04 66.54
N MET A 39 -49.61 -34.75 65.46
CA MET A 39 -48.67 -35.09 64.41
C MET A 39 -48.26 -33.86 63.57
N VAL A 40 -49.19 -32.94 63.29
CA VAL A 40 -48.89 -31.65 62.64
C VAL A 40 -47.97 -30.80 63.52
N LEU A 41 -48.23 -30.75 64.82
CA LEU A 41 -47.35 -30.08 65.78
C LEU A 41 -45.97 -30.73 65.86
N ALA A 42 -45.89 -32.06 65.82
CA ALA A 42 -44.62 -32.79 65.78
C ALA A 42 -43.84 -32.48 64.49
N THR A 43 -44.50 -32.43 63.33
CA THR A 43 -43.86 -32.01 62.08
C THR A 43 -43.38 -30.55 62.12
N LEU A 44 -44.14 -29.65 62.75
CA LEU A 44 -43.74 -28.24 62.94
C LEU A 44 -42.54 -28.11 63.89
N TRP A 45 -42.48 -28.95 64.93
CA TRP A 45 -41.35 -29.00 65.85
C TRP A 45 -40.07 -29.56 65.18
N LEU A 46 -40.20 -30.62 64.40
CA LEU A 46 -39.11 -31.17 63.57
C LEU A 46 -38.63 -30.16 62.51
N LEU A 47 -39.50 -29.27 62.04
CA LEU A 47 -39.16 -28.17 61.14
C LEU A 47 -38.11 -27.21 61.75
N GLY A 48 -38.14 -27.05 63.09
CA GLY A 48 -37.21 -26.19 63.83
C GLY A 48 -35.84 -26.81 64.11
N LEU A 49 -35.70 -28.13 63.96
CA LEU A 49 -34.44 -28.87 64.17
C LEU A 49 -33.61 -29.05 62.89
N ALA A 50 -34.16 -28.67 61.74
CA ALA A 50 -33.51 -28.86 60.44
C ALA A 50 -32.48 -27.75 60.17
N ASP A 51 -31.23 -27.95 60.60
CA ASP A 51 -30.09 -27.11 60.23
C ASP A 51 -29.25 -27.75 59.11
N GLY A 52 -29.08 -27.02 58.00
CA GLY A 52 -28.22 -27.41 56.88
C GLY A 52 -28.61 -26.79 55.52
N PRO A 53 -27.71 -26.84 54.52
CA PRO A 53 -28.01 -26.44 53.14
C PRO A 53 -29.03 -27.42 52.51
N GLY A 54 -30.13 -26.90 51.94
CA GLY A 54 -31.25 -27.71 51.40
C GLY A 54 -32.64 -27.33 51.92
N ARG A 55 -32.73 -26.32 52.80
CA ARG A 55 -33.94 -25.84 53.51
C ARG A 55 -35.22 -25.75 52.67
N PHE A 56 -35.16 -25.24 51.44
CA PHE A 56 -36.38 -25.04 50.63
C PHE A 56 -37.10 -26.34 50.27
N LEU A 57 -36.36 -27.40 49.93
CA LEU A 57 -36.94 -28.67 49.49
C LEU A 57 -37.52 -29.46 50.67
N THR A 58 -36.79 -29.48 51.80
CA THR A 58 -37.25 -30.14 53.03
C THR A 58 -38.48 -29.45 53.60
N TYR A 59 -38.54 -28.11 53.58
CA TYR A 59 -39.74 -27.37 53.94
C TYR A 59 -40.91 -27.65 52.99
N GLY A 60 -40.68 -27.68 51.68
CA GLY A 60 -41.72 -28.02 50.70
C GLY A 60 -42.33 -29.41 50.90
N LEU A 61 -41.48 -30.42 51.14
CA LEU A 61 -41.92 -31.79 51.40
C LEU A 61 -42.70 -31.92 52.72
N LEU A 62 -42.25 -31.25 53.79
CA LEU A 62 -42.95 -31.25 55.07
C LEU A 62 -44.31 -30.55 55.00
N VAL A 63 -44.43 -29.46 54.22
CA VAL A 63 -45.73 -28.82 53.94
C VAL A 63 -46.65 -29.74 53.15
N SER A 64 -46.13 -30.44 52.13
CA SER A 64 -46.92 -31.40 51.35
C SER A 64 -47.43 -32.57 52.21
N LEU A 65 -46.61 -33.03 53.16
CA LEU A 65 -46.97 -34.09 54.11
C LEU A 65 -48.06 -33.61 55.07
N ALA A 66 -47.96 -32.38 55.57
CA ALA A 66 -48.99 -31.77 56.40
C ALA A 66 -50.34 -31.65 55.64
N MET A 67 -50.31 -31.25 54.36
CA MET A 67 -51.50 -31.25 53.52
C MET A 67 -52.07 -32.66 53.30
N ALA A 68 -51.22 -33.67 53.07
CA ALA A 68 -51.66 -35.06 52.89
C ALA A 68 -52.33 -35.61 54.17
N VAL A 69 -51.79 -35.30 55.35
CA VAL A 69 -52.40 -35.64 56.64
C VAL A 69 -53.75 -34.93 56.79
N GLY A 70 -53.84 -33.65 56.41
CA GLY A 70 -55.09 -32.89 56.38
C GLY A 70 -56.15 -33.51 55.45
N ALA A 71 -55.77 -33.90 54.23
CA ALA A 71 -56.65 -34.56 53.27
C ALA A 71 -57.11 -35.95 53.75
N LEU A 72 -56.22 -36.72 54.39
CA LEU A 72 -56.56 -38.01 55.01
C LEU A 72 -57.59 -37.83 56.13
N LEU A 73 -57.41 -36.80 56.98
CA LEU A 73 -58.38 -36.47 58.03
C LEU A 73 -59.73 -36.03 57.44
N TRP A 74 -59.73 -35.20 56.39
CA TRP A 74 -60.95 -34.73 55.72
C TRP A 74 -61.78 -35.89 55.15
N THR A 75 -61.15 -36.78 54.40
CA THR A 75 -61.82 -37.92 53.76
C THR A 75 -62.33 -38.95 54.77
N GLN A 76 -61.67 -39.10 55.91
CA GLN A 76 -62.03 -40.10 56.92
C GLN A 76 -63.06 -39.59 57.94
N LEU A 77 -63.02 -38.31 58.31
CA LEU A 77 -63.94 -37.72 59.29
C LEU A 77 -65.09 -36.97 58.60
N LEU A 78 -64.79 -35.83 57.97
CA LEU A 78 -65.79 -34.86 57.55
C LEU A 78 -66.62 -35.41 56.39
N GLY A 79 -65.96 -36.05 55.42
CA GLY A 79 -66.63 -36.71 54.30
C GLY A 79 -67.57 -37.86 54.70
N ARG A 80 -67.27 -38.57 55.81
CA ARG A 80 -68.12 -39.70 56.29
C ARG A 80 -69.25 -39.23 57.19
N LEU A 81 -69.02 -38.23 58.04
CA LEU A 81 -70.08 -37.53 58.80
C LEU A 81 -71.12 -36.90 57.87
N TRP A 82 -70.67 -36.31 56.75
CA TRP A 82 -71.58 -35.76 55.74
C TRP A 82 -72.50 -36.83 55.11
N ARG A 83 -71.98 -38.05 54.88
CA ARG A 83 -72.78 -39.17 54.32
C ARG A 83 -73.79 -39.75 55.29
N LEU A 84 -73.66 -39.51 56.60
CA LEU A 84 -74.58 -39.98 57.64
C LEU A 84 -75.47 -38.87 58.18
N ARG A 85 -75.53 -37.70 57.53
CA ARG A 85 -76.26 -36.53 58.02
C ARG A 85 -77.76 -36.74 58.09
N THR A 86 -78.32 -37.62 57.26
CA THR A 86 -79.76 -37.86 57.20
C THR A 86 -80.11 -39.32 57.52
N ARG A 87 -81.27 -39.53 58.16
CA ARG A 87 -81.79 -40.87 58.52
C ARG A 87 -81.92 -41.78 57.30
N ARG A 88 -82.29 -41.21 56.14
CA ARG A 88 -82.43 -41.92 54.86
C ARG A 88 -81.11 -42.48 54.36
N GLN A 89 -80.02 -41.73 54.51
CA GLN A 89 -78.69 -42.22 54.13
C GLN A 89 -78.22 -43.32 55.08
N LEU A 90 -78.55 -43.24 56.37
CA LEU A 90 -78.27 -44.32 57.32
C LEU A 90 -79.04 -45.61 56.95
N VAL A 91 -80.32 -45.52 56.58
CA VAL A 91 -81.11 -46.67 56.14
C VAL A 91 -80.49 -47.31 54.89
N ARG A 92 -80.15 -46.52 53.88
CA ARG A 92 -79.46 -47.00 52.67
C ARG A 92 -78.09 -47.61 52.96
N HIS A 93 -77.39 -47.09 53.98
CA HIS A 93 -76.09 -47.62 54.38
C HIS A 93 -76.22 -48.97 55.09
N LEU A 94 -77.15 -49.08 56.05
CA LEU A 94 -77.47 -50.33 56.74
C LEU A 94 -77.93 -51.41 55.76
N GLU A 95 -78.74 -51.05 54.77
CA GLU A 95 -79.21 -51.96 53.72
C GLU A 95 -78.07 -52.45 52.80
N ARG A 96 -77.03 -51.63 52.58
CA ARG A 96 -75.85 -52.03 51.79
C ARG A 96 -74.88 -52.90 52.57
N GLN A 97 -74.81 -52.74 53.90
CA GLN A 97 -73.86 -53.47 54.74
C GLN A 97 -74.43 -54.76 55.34
N GLY A 98 -75.73 -54.81 55.61
CA GLY A 98 -76.40 -56.00 56.11
C GLY A 98 -77.38 -56.58 55.08
N SER A 99 -77.60 -57.89 55.12
CA SER A 99 -78.62 -58.57 54.32
C SER A 99 -80.03 -58.30 54.86
N PHE A 100 -80.48 -57.04 54.80
CA PHE A 100 -81.84 -56.64 55.19
C PHE A 100 -82.86 -56.77 54.03
N ALA A 101 -82.43 -57.23 52.86
CA ALA A 101 -83.28 -57.60 51.71
C ALA A 101 -84.30 -56.50 51.31
N ASN A 102 -83.85 -55.25 51.26
CA ASN A 102 -84.62 -54.02 51.02
C ASN A 102 -85.72 -53.71 52.04
N LEU A 103 -85.75 -54.42 53.17
CA LEU A 103 -86.82 -54.30 54.16
C LEU A 103 -86.80 -52.95 54.89
N LEU A 104 -85.61 -52.39 55.18
CA LEU A 104 -85.51 -51.09 55.86
C LEU A 104 -85.81 -49.94 54.91
N VAL A 105 -85.40 -50.06 53.64
CA VAL A 105 -85.73 -49.10 52.58
C VAL A 105 -87.23 -49.07 52.32
N ALA A 106 -87.87 -50.25 52.18
CA ALA A 106 -89.31 -50.36 52.01
C ALA A 106 -90.07 -49.81 53.23
N ALA A 107 -89.56 -50.02 54.45
CA ALA A 107 -90.15 -49.48 55.67
C ALA A 107 -90.04 -47.95 55.75
N GLU A 108 -88.90 -47.38 55.35
CA GLU A 108 -88.71 -45.92 55.29
C GLU A 108 -89.63 -45.27 54.24
N GLU A 109 -89.75 -45.89 53.05
CA GLU A 109 -90.65 -45.42 52.00
C GLU A 109 -92.12 -45.51 52.43
N ALA A 110 -92.52 -46.60 53.09
CA ALA A 110 -93.87 -46.78 53.63
C ALA A 110 -94.23 -45.79 54.75
N VAL A 111 -93.24 -45.24 55.47
CA VAL A 111 -93.46 -44.16 56.43
C VAL A 111 -93.57 -42.81 55.75
N ARG A 112 -92.78 -42.58 54.69
CA ARG A 112 -92.66 -41.31 53.99
C ARG A 112 -93.86 -41.00 53.09
N ASP A 113 -94.29 -41.98 52.31
CA ASP A 113 -95.40 -41.86 51.36
C ASP A 113 -96.57 -42.77 51.80
N PRO A 114 -97.30 -42.40 52.88
CA PRO A 114 -98.39 -43.22 53.42
C PRO A 114 -99.48 -43.52 52.37
N ALA A 115 -99.75 -42.56 51.47
CA ALA A 115 -100.77 -42.66 50.43
C ALA A 115 -100.56 -43.84 49.46
N ARG A 116 -99.29 -44.19 49.15
CA ARG A 116 -98.97 -45.35 48.29
C ARG A 116 -99.34 -46.69 48.91
N TRP A 117 -99.42 -46.76 50.24
CA TRP A 117 -99.65 -47.99 51.00
C TRP A 117 -101.05 -48.04 51.65
N GLU A 118 -101.83 -46.96 51.51
CA GLU A 118 -103.19 -46.80 52.06
C GLU A 118 -104.30 -46.96 51.02
N GLY A 119 -104.06 -47.77 49.97
CA GLY A 119 -105.11 -48.20 49.03
C GLY A 119 -106.29 -48.87 49.76
N SER A 120 -107.50 -48.74 49.19
CA SER A 120 -108.82 -49.04 49.77
C SER A 120 -109.09 -50.47 50.28
N ARG A 121 -108.08 -51.33 50.36
CA ARG A 121 -108.18 -52.72 50.84
C ARG A 121 -107.59 -52.86 52.26
N PRO A 122 -108.24 -53.57 53.20
CA PRO A 122 -107.73 -53.77 54.56
C PRO A 122 -106.39 -54.55 54.59
N VAL A 123 -106.13 -55.38 53.56
CA VAL A 123 -104.92 -56.20 53.43
C VAL A 123 -103.65 -55.36 53.31
N THR A 124 -103.66 -54.24 52.59
CA THR A 124 -102.49 -53.36 52.42
C THR A 124 -102.09 -52.64 53.70
N ARG A 125 -103.07 -52.29 54.56
CA ARG A 125 -102.80 -51.69 55.88
C ARG A 125 -102.13 -52.68 56.83
N GLU A 126 -102.56 -53.92 56.85
CA GLU A 126 -101.96 -54.96 57.70
C GLU A 126 -100.57 -55.37 57.19
N LEU A 127 -100.36 -55.42 55.86
CA LEU A 127 -99.05 -55.65 55.26
C LEU A 127 -98.05 -54.56 55.65
N ARG A 128 -98.45 -53.28 55.59
CA ARG A 128 -97.63 -52.14 56.03
C ARG A 128 -97.30 -52.24 57.52
N ALA A 129 -98.29 -52.57 58.37
CA ALA A 129 -98.08 -52.72 59.80
C ALA A 129 -97.10 -53.86 60.13
N ARG A 130 -97.20 -55.01 59.44
CA ARG A 130 -96.25 -56.12 59.57
C ARG A 130 -94.85 -55.75 59.09
N LEU A 131 -94.73 -55.08 57.95
CA LEU A 131 -93.47 -54.61 57.39
C LEU A 131 -92.75 -53.66 58.37
N LEU A 132 -93.47 -52.69 58.95
CA LEU A 132 -92.90 -51.76 59.93
C LEU A 132 -92.49 -52.45 61.24
N ARG A 133 -93.26 -53.43 61.73
CA ARG A 133 -92.87 -54.22 62.92
C ARG A 133 -91.65 -55.08 62.66
N GLN A 134 -91.61 -55.77 61.52
CA GLN A 134 -90.47 -56.61 61.13
C GLN A 134 -89.20 -55.77 60.94
N ALA A 135 -89.34 -54.57 60.37
CA ALA A 135 -88.24 -53.60 60.25
C ALA A 135 -87.77 -53.10 61.61
N ALA A 136 -88.70 -52.75 62.50
CA ALA A 136 -88.39 -52.30 63.84
C ALA A 136 -87.70 -53.38 64.69
N GLU A 137 -88.06 -54.66 64.52
CA GLU A 137 -87.44 -55.78 65.25
C GLU A 137 -86.05 -56.11 64.69
N ARG A 138 -85.87 -56.11 63.37
CA ARG A 138 -84.54 -56.21 62.74
C ARG A 138 -83.60 -55.09 63.20
N LEU A 139 -84.10 -53.84 63.29
CA LEU A 139 -83.36 -52.69 63.82
C LEU A 139 -82.96 -52.83 65.30
N ARG A 140 -83.65 -53.67 66.09
CA ARG A 140 -83.35 -53.89 67.51
C ARG A 140 -82.02 -54.61 67.71
N HIS A 141 -81.67 -55.49 66.79
CA HIS A 141 -80.46 -56.30 66.83
C HIS A 141 -79.27 -55.63 66.13
N VAL A 142 -79.45 -54.45 65.53
CA VAL A 142 -78.35 -53.70 64.92
C VAL A 142 -77.49 -53.09 66.02
N GLY A 143 -76.27 -53.63 66.18
CA GLY A 143 -75.28 -53.10 67.07
C GLY A 143 -74.75 -51.74 66.59
N PRO A 144 -74.28 -50.88 67.49
CA PRO A 144 -73.64 -49.62 67.12
C PRO A 144 -72.32 -49.79 66.35
N ALA A 145 -71.75 -51.00 66.30
CA ALA A 145 -70.58 -51.33 65.49
C ALA A 145 -70.96 -51.62 64.03
N ASP A 146 -72.08 -52.31 63.80
CA ASP A 146 -72.56 -52.72 62.47
C ASP A 146 -73.16 -51.55 61.69
N ALA A 147 -73.56 -50.49 62.39
CA ALA A 147 -74.15 -49.29 61.79
C ALA A 147 -73.13 -48.17 61.47
N ALA A 148 -71.85 -48.36 61.84
CA ALA A 148 -70.80 -47.39 61.60
C ALA A 148 -70.02 -47.74 60.31
N PRO A 149 -69.83 -46.81 59.37
CA PRO A 149 -69.16 -47.03 58.08
C PRO A 149 -67.63 -47.12 58.23
N TRP A 150 -67.10 -47.98 59.10
CA TRP A 150 -65.64 -48.10 59.27
C TRP A 150 -65.10 -49.40 58.69
N GLU A 151 -64.30 -49.27 57.62
CA GLU A 151 -63.38 -50.33 57.19
C GLU A 151 -62.08 -50.28 58.01
N ARG A 152 -61.54 -51.47 58.26
CA ARG A 152 -60.28 -51.84 58.93
C ARG A 152 -59.54 -50.67 59.61
N ARG A 153 -59.76 -50.51 60.92
CA ARG A 153 -59.10 -49.52 61.80
C ARG A 153 -57.58 -49.43 61.61
N GLY A 154 -56.93 -50.50 61.17
CA GLY A 154 -55.49 -50.57 60.93
C GLY A 154 -54.98 -49.62 59.84
N GLN A 155 -55.73 -49.40 58.75
CA GLN A 155 -55.19 -48.65 57.59
C GLN A 155 -54.98 -47.16 57.89
N THR A 156 -55.84 -46.54 58.70
CA THR A 156 -55.69 -45.12 59.05
C THR A 156 -54.58 -44.88 60.06
N ILE A 157 -54.40 -45.81 61.01
CA ILE A 157 -53.33 -45.72 62.01
C ILE A 157 -51.99 -46.00 61.32
N LEU A 158 -51.95 -46.99 60.42
CA LEU A 158 -50.78 -47.30 59.60
C LEU A 158 -50.40 -46.12 58.69
N GLY A 159 -51.38 -45.46 58.06
CA GLY A 159 -51.13 -44.29 57.23
C GLY A 159 -50.54 -43.11 58.02
N LEU A 160 -51.09 -42.79 59.20
CA LEU A 160 -50.55 -41.74 60.07
C LEU A 160 -49.14 -42.11 60.60
N ALA A 161 -48.93 -43.38 60.99
CA ALA A 161 -47.63 -43.86 61.44
C ALA A 161 -46.58 -43.80 60.33
N LEU A 162 -46.94 -44.17 59.09
CA LEU A 162 -46.05 -44.09 57.93
C LEU A 162 -45.67 -42.63 57.63
N CYS A 163 -46.63 -41.71 57.68
CA CYS A 163 -46.36 -40.29 57.52
C CYS A 163 -45.44 -39.75 58.63
N LEU A 164 -45.59 -40.20 59.88
CA LEU A 164 -44.70 -39.80 60.97
C LEU A 164 -43.27 -40.31 60.72
N VAL A 165 -43.11 -41.59 60.37
CA VAL A 165 -41.80 -42.18 60.03
C VAL A 165 -41.15 -41.43 58.87
N LEU A 166 -41.94 -41.08 57.85
CA LEU A 166 -41.45 -40.31 56.71
C LEU A 166 -41.03 -38.89 57.10
N ALA A 167 -41.79 -38.21 57.97
CA ALA A 167 -41.42 -36.90 58.51
C ALA A 167 -40.10 -36.96 59.29
N THR A 168 -39.96 -37.94 60.19
CA THR A 168 -38.75 -38.11 61.00
C THR A 168 -37.55 -38.45 60.12
N PHE A 169 -37.72 -39.29 59.09
CA PHE A 169 -36.69 -39.58 58.11
C PHE A 169 -36.28 -38.31 57.34
N LEU A 170 -37.24 -37.53 56.84
CA LEU A 170 -36.97 -36.28 56.12
C LEU A 170 -36.25 -35.23 56.99
N ALA A 171 -36.55 -35.19 58.29
CA ALA A 171 -35.92 -34.25 59.23
C ALA A 171 -34.52 -34.68 59.68
N THR A 172 -34.25 -35.99 59.74
CA THR A 172 -32.94 -36.53 60.17
C THR A 172 -32.01 -36.85 58.99
N ALA A 173 -32.52 -36.82 57.76
CA ALA A 173 -31.70 -37.03 56.57
C ALA A 173 -30.65 -35.93 56.43
N PRO A 174 -29.37 -36.26 56.15
CA PRO A 174 -28.34 -35.27 55.92
C PRO A 174 -28.73 -34.37 54.74
N GLY A 175 -28.78 -33.05 54.93
CA GLY A 175 -29.35 -32.11 53.95
C GLY A 175 -28.83 -32.27 52.52
N GLY A 176 -27.53 -32.58 52.37
CA GLY A 176 -26.92 -32.81 51.06
C GLY A 176 -27.33 -34.11 50.35
N VAL A 177 -27.94 -35.09 51.02
CA VAL A 177 -28.39 -36.35 50.39
C VAL A 177 -29.72 -36.15 49.67
N LEU A 178 -30.67 -35.45 50.28
CA LEU A 178 -31.99 -35.20 49.69
C LEU A 178 -31.88 -34.31 48.44
N GLU A 179 -31.06 -33.27 48.49
CA GLU A 179 -30.86 -32.36 47.36
C GLU A 179 -30.20 -33.07 46.17
N ARG A 180 -29.17 -33.91 46.42
CA ARG A 180 -28.55 -34.75 45.39
C ARG A 180 -29.55 -35.74 44.78
N GLY A 181 -30.39 -36.37 45.61
CA GLY A 181 -31.45 -37.28 45.14
C GLY A 181 -32.49 -36.57 44.27
N TRP A 182 -32.89 -35.35 44.63
CA TRP A 182 -33.87 -34.57 43.87
C TRP A 182 -33.33 -34.12 42.51
N ARG A 183 -32.09 -33.61 42.47
CA ARG A 183 -31.41 -33.28 41.21
C ARG A 183 -31.20 -34.53 40.35
N ARG A 184 -30.96 -35.69 40.98
CA ARG A 184 -30.88 -37.00 40.30
C ARG A 184 -32.19 -37.37 39.60
N PHE A 185 -33.32 -37.14 40.27
CA PHE A 185 -34.64 -37.43 39.73
C PHE A 185 -35.01 -36.51 38.55
N LEU A 186 -34.66 -35.22 38.62
CA LEU A 186 -35.00 -34.24 37.58
C LEU A 186 -34.18 -34.38 36.29
N ASN A 187 -32.93 -34.88 36.37
CA ASN A 187 -32.03 -34.95 35.20
C ASN A 187 -31.50 -36.38 34.91
N PRO A 188 -32.36 -37.39 34.71
CA PRO A 188 -31.95 -38.81 34.69
C PRO A 188 -30.92 -39.18 33.60
N ALA A 189 -30.73 -38.34 32.59
CA ALA A 189 -29.77 -38.55 31.51
C ALA A 189 -28.30 -38.27 31.88
N LEU A 190 -28.02 -37.59 33.00
CA LEU A 190 -26.66 -37.39 33.49
C LEU A 190 -26.20 -38.64 34.24
N LEU A 191 -25.18 -39.34 33.73
CA LEU A 191 -24.49 -40.41 34.45
C LEU A 191 -23.72 -39.80 35.64
N TRP A 192 -24.36 -39.68 36.79
CA TRP A 192 -23.68 -39.25 38.02
C TRP A 192 -22.82 -40.38 38.56
N ALA A 193 -21.51 -40.27 38.35
CA ALA A 193 -20.55 -41.03 39.15
C ALA A 193 -20.67 -40.57 40.61
N PRO A 194 -20.69 -41.48 41.60
CA PRO A 194 -20.63 -41.07 43.00
C PRO A 194 -19.39 -40.20 43.20
N PRO A 195 -19.48 -39.09 43.98
CA PRO A 195 -18.31 -38.29 44.26
C PRO A 195 -17.26 -39.22 44.91
N PRO A 196 -16.00 -39.13 44.48
CA PRO A 196 -14.94 -39.94 45.04
C PRO A 196 -14.90 -39.72 46.56
N THR A 197 -14.93 -40.81 47.34
CA THR A 197 -15.10 -40.75 48.80
C THR A 197 -13.78 -40.54 49.56
N GLY A 198 -12.74 -40.03 48.88
CA GLY A 198 -11.46 -39.68 49.48
C GLY A 198 -10.34 -39.62 48.44
N GLY A 199 -9.27 -38.88 48.76
CA GLY A 199 -8.07 -38.77 47.96
C GLY A 199 -7.95 -37.48 47.14
N LEU A 200 -6.75 -37.29 46.57
CA LEU A 200 -6.38 -36.19 45.68
C LEU A 200 -6.52 -36.63 44.22
N LEU A 201 -7.28 -35.88 43.42
CA LEU A 201 -7.54 -36.16 42.02
C LEU A 201 -6.96 -35.06 41.15
N ALA A 202 -6.01 -35.40 40.30
CA ALA A 202 -5.53 -34.50 39.26
C ALA A 202 -6.59 -34.35 38.16
N GLU A 203 -6.93 -33.12 37.78
CA GLU A 203 -7.96 -32.84 36.76
C GLU A 203 -7.49 -33.22 35.35
N VAL A 204 -6.22 -32.94 35.03
CA VAL A 204 -5.60 -33.23 33.73
C VAL A 204 -4.49 -34.25 33.95
N THR A 205 -4.50 -35.38 33.25
CA THR A 205 -3.42 -36.41 33.40
C THR A 205 -2.41 -36.38 32.25
N SER A 206 -2.73 -35.73 31.15
CA SER A 206 -1.82 -35.48 30.02
C SER A 206 -2.13 -34.14 29.39
N GLY A 207 -1.14 -33.25 29.28
CA GLY A 207 -1.29 -31.93 28.68
C GLY A 207 -0.06 -31.54 27.86
N HIS A 208 -0.21 -30.50 27.03
CA HIS A 208 0.91 -29.86 26.35
C HIS A 208 0.97 -28.39 26.76
N VAL A 209 2.19 -27.87 26.89
CA VAL A 209 2.45 -26.45 27.17
C VAL A 209 3.47 -25.95 26.16
N VAL A 210 3.38 -24.68 25.77
CA VAL A 210 4.39 -24.09 24.90
C VAL A 210 5.61 -23.66 25.72
N PHE A 211 6.81 -23.84 25.18
CA PHE A 211 8.07 -23.51 25.82
C PHE A 211 8.06 -22.09 26.38
N GLY A 212 8.42 -21.95 27.66
CA GLY A 212 8.47 -20.68 28.38
C GLY A 212 7.11 -20.14 28.87
N GLU A 213 6.00 -20.81 28.56
CA GLU A 213 4.68 -20.42 29.09
C GLU A 213 4.41 -21.01 30.48
N THR A 214 3.45 -20.40 31.18
CA THR A 214 2.99 -20.87 32.49
C THR A 214 1.94 -21.94 32.33
N MET A 215 2.17 -23.12 32.91
CA MET A 215 1.19 -24.20 32.95
C MET A 215 0.41 -24.18 34.28
N PRO A 216 -0.92 -23.91 34.27
CA PRO A 216 -1.74 -24.09 35.45
C PRO A 216 -2.07 -25.58 35.64
N LEU A 217 -1.76 -26.10 36.84
CA LEU A 217 -2.06 -27.46 37.24
C LEU A 217 -3.11 -27.43 38.36
N GLN A 218 -4.11 -28.30 38.27
CA GLN A 218 -5.20 -28.34 39.25
C GLN A 218 -5.41 -29.74 39.81
N ALA A 219 -5.65 -29.81 41.12
CA ALA A 219 -6.08 -31.01 41.80
C ALA A 219 -7.30 -30.74 42.68
N LEU A 220 -8.22 -31.70 42.66
CA LEU A 220 -9.44 -31.75 43.45
C LEU A 220 -9.20 -32.65 44.65
N ASP A 221 -9.43 -32.12 45.85
CA ASP A 221 -9.33 -32.86 47.10
C ASP A 221 -10.73 -33.26 47.56
N ALA A 222 -10.96 -34.58 47.59
CA ALA A 222 -12.26 -35.17 47.88
C ALA A 222 -12.45 -35.61 49.34
N THR A 223 -11.53 -35.25 50.25
CA THR A 223 -11.73 -35.52 51.68
C THR A 223 -12.82 -34.62 52.26
N LEU A 224 -13.74 -35.22 53.01
CA LEU A 224 -14.82 -34.52 53.72
C LEU A 224 -14.25 -33.39 54.61
N PRO A 225 -14.97 -32.27 54.77
CA PRO A 225 -14.57 -31.17 55.64
C PRO A 225 -14.71 -31.61 57.10
N ASP A 226 -13.73 -32.34 57.60
CA ASP A 226 -13.58 -32.57 59.03
C ASP A 226 -12.92 -31.32 59.65
N ALA A 227 -13.53 -30.79 60.71
CA ALA A 227 -13.17 -29.49 61.29
C ALA A 227 -11.78 -29.46 61.97
N ASN A 228 -11.12 -30.62 62.09
CA ASN A 228 -9.90 -30.81 62.89
C ASN A 228 -8.68 -31.31 62.09
N LEU A 229 -8.70 -31.32 60.76
CA LEU A 229 -7.49 -31.58 59.97
C LEU A 229 -6.63 -30.30 59.90
N PRO A 230 -5.32 -30.36 60.18
CA PRO A 230 -4.43 -29.21 60.01
C PRO A 230 -4.52 -28.69 58.58
N GLU A 231 -4.34 -27.38 58.40
CA GLU A 231 -4.31 -26.71 57.09
C GLU A 231 -3.05 -27.08 56.28
N ASP A 232 -2.68 -28.35 56.23
CA ASP A 232 -1.58 -28.81 55.39
C ASP A 232 -2.00 -28.61 53.93
N ALA A 233 -1.44 -27.57 53.32
CA ALA A 233 -1.63 -27.28 51.91
C ALA A 233 -1.14 -28.48 51.09
N ALA A 234 -1.95 -28.93 50.12
CA ALA A 234 -1.44 -29.92 49.17
C ALA A 234 -0.25 -29.30 48.44
N VAL A 235 0.86 -30.01 48.31
CA VAL A 235 2.02 -29.53 47.55
C VAL A 235 1.99 -30.17 46.17
N CYS A 236 2.19 -29.38 45.11
CA CYS A 236 2.40 -29.92 43.78
C CYS A 236 3.87 -30.33 43.67
N GLU A 237 4.15 -31.57 43.30
CA GLU A 237 5.49 -32.06 43.09
C GLU A 237 5.72 -32.26 41.59
N ILE A 238 6.84 -31.76 41.08
CA ILE A 238 7.23 -31.85 39.68
C ILE A 238 8.54 -32.61 39.55
N ARG A 239 8.65 -33.43 38.52
CA ARG A 239 9.86 -34.17 38.17
C ARG A 239 10.16 -34.01 36.70
N VAL A 240 11.33 -33.51 36.38
CA VAL A 240 11.86 -33.43 35.02
C VAL A 240 12.73 -34.68 34.77
N GLY A 241 12.50 -35.39 33.67
CA GLY A 241 13.22 -36.63 33.33
C GLY A 241 13.18 -37.71 34.43
N THR A 242 14.37 -38.15 34.87
CA THR A 242 14.58 -39.14 35.95
C THR A 242 14.96 -38.52 37.30
N GLY A 243 14.88 -37.19 37.42
CA GLY A 243 15.32 -36.46 38.61
C GLY A 243 14.45 -36.66 39.86
N MET A 244 14.79 -35.91 40.91
CA MET A 244 14.02 -35.85 42.16
C MET A 244 12.73 -35.05 41.98
N TRP A 245 11.72 -35.35 42.79
CA TRP A 245 10.48 -34.57 42.86
C TRP A 245 10.73 -33.24 43.58
N GLN A 246 10.45 -32.12 42.92
CA GLN A 246 10.59 -30.77 43.45
C GLN A 246 9.23 -30.19 43.83
N PRO A 247 9.08 -29.59 45.02
CA PRO A 247 7.83 -28.99 45.45
C PRO A 247 7.59 -27.62 44.80
N VAL A 248 6.39 -27.42 44.28
CA VAL A 248 5.83 -26.17 43.77
C VAL A 248 4.70 -25.74 44.72
N PRO A 249 4.73 -24.48 45.19
CA PRO A 249 3.71 -23.97 46.11
C PRO A 249 2.34 -23.98 45.43
N THR A 250 1.31 -24.38 46.18
CA THR A 250 -0.06 -24.36 45.70
C THR A 250 -0.84 -23.24 46.38
N ARG A 251 -1.88 -22.77 45.69
CA ARG A 251 -2.87 -21.84 46.23
C ARG A 251 -4.22 -22.54 46.29
N ARG A 252 -5.04 -22.15 47.26
CA ARG A 252 -6.45 -22.54 47.28
C ARG A 252 -7.16 -21.82 46.15
N GLY A 253 -7.63 -22.58 45.19
CA GLY A 253 -8.43 -22.09 44.07
C GLY A 253 -9.91 -22.26 44.34
N PHE A 254 -10.72 -21.62 43.49
CA PHE A 254 -12.14 -21.92 43.36
C PHE A 254 -12.35 -22.74 42.09
N LEU A 255 -13.35 -23.63 42.07
CA LEU A 255 -13.74 -24.35 40.87
C LEU A 255 -14.17 -23.33 39.80
N ASN A 256 -13.32 -23.09 38.80
CA ASN A 256 -13.62 -22.17 37.69
C ASN A 256 -14.72 -22.71 36.76
N GLN A 257 -14.96 -24.02 36.77
CA GLN A 257 -16.10 -24.65 36.11
C GLN A 257 -16.95 -25.33 37.17
N ALA A 258 -18.25 -25.07 37.16
CA ALA A 258 -19.19 -25.81 37.99
C ALA A 258 -19.13 -27.28 37.57
N CYS A 259 -18.35 -28.12 38.26
CA CYS A 259 -18.31 -29.56 38.01
C CYS A 259 -19.76 -30.10 38.12
N PRO A 260 -20.43 -30.43 37.00
CA PRO A 260 -21.84 -30.78 37.04
C PRO A 260 -22.05 -32.16 37.70
N ALA A 261 -20.98 -32.96 37.74
CA ALA A 261 -21.03 -34.38 38.07
C ALA A 261 -21.06 -34.68 39.58
N TRP A 262 -20.37 -33.90 40.42
CA TRP A 262 -20.08 -34.34 41.80
C TRP A 262 -20.77 -33.53 42.90
N CYS A 263 -21.25 -32.30 42.63
CA CYS A 263 -22.04 -31.46 43.55
C CYS A 263 -21.61 -31.52 45.04
N ALA A 264 -20.31 -31.66 45.31
CA ALA A 264 -19.72 -31.73 46.63
C ALA A 264 -18.76 -30.55 46.80
N PRO A 265 -18.62 -29.99 48.02
CA PRO A 265 -17.61 -28.96 48.29
C PRO A 265 -16.21 -29.59 48.27
N LEU A 266 -15.67 -29.80 47.08
CA LEU A 266 -14.29 -30.24 46.85
C LEU A 266 -13.36 -29.04 47.07
N ARG A 267 -12.24 -29.24 47.78
CA ARG A 267 -11.20 -28.20 47.85
C ARG A 267 -10.37 -28.27 46.57
N VAL A 268 -10.11 -27.13 45.94
CA VAL A 268 -9.27 -27.06 44.74
C VAL A 268 -7.91 -26.52 45.11
N TRP A 269 -6.88 -27.25 44.71
CA TRP A 269 -5.49 -26.82 44.80
C TRP A 269 -4.98 -26.49 43.42
N GLN A 270 -4.48 -25.28 43.24
CA GLN A 270 -3.92 -24.81 41.98
C GLN A 270 -2.42 -24.56 42.16
N ALA A 271 -1.62 -25.04 41.21
CA ALA A 271 -0.19 -24.77 41.13
C ALA A 271 0.10 -24.14 39.77
N GLU A 272 0.96 -23.13 39.76
CA GLU A 272 1.43 -22.50 38.52
C GLU A 272 2.90 -22.84 38.32
N VAL A 273 3.19 -23.51 37.21
CA VAL A 273 4.56 -23.82 36.82
C VAL A 273 4.96 -22.79 35.78
N GLN A 274 5.79 -21.84 36.19
CA GLN A 274 6.26 -20.75 35.33
C GLN A 274 7.48 -21.21 34.52
N ASP A 275 7.66 -20.63 33.32
CA ASP A 275 8.81 -20.85 32.44
C ASP A 275 9.12 -22.33 32.21
N VAL A 276 8.14 -23.09 31.71
CA VAL A 276 8.34 -24.52 31.43
C VAL A 276 9.28 -24.70 30.24
N ARG A 277 10.44 -25.31 30.47
CA ARG A 277 11.46 -25.55 29.43
C ARG A 277 11.60 -27.00 28.97
N GLU A 278 11.27 -27.95 29.84
CA GLU A 278 11.47 -29.38 29.59
C GLU A 278 10.22 -30.19 29.94
N ASP A 279 10.07 -31.35 29.29
CA ASP A 279 9.03 -32.33 29.59
C ASP A 279 9.08 -32.75 31.06
N PHE A 280 7.95 -32.66 31.75
CA PHE A 280 7.88 -32.94 33.16
C PHE A 280 6.69 -33.80 33.54
N GLN A 281 6.86 -34.51 34.65
CA GLN A 281 5.81 -35.27 35.32
C GLN A 281 5.41 -34.53 36.58
N TRP A 282 4.13 -34.54 36.92
CA TRP A 282 3.63 -33.84 38.10
C TRP A 282 2.66 -34.69 38.90
N ARG A 283 2.56 -34.42 40.20
CA ARG A 283 1.58 -35.05 41.10
C ARG A 283 1.31 -34.11 42.27
N PHE A 284 0.13 -34.15 42.86
CA PHE A 284 -0.15 -33.46 44.11
C PHE A 284 0.00 -34.41 45.28
N ARG A 285 0.62 -33.95 46.37
CA ARG A 285 0.77 -34.69 47.61
C ARG A 285 0.24 -33.90 48.80
N ARG A 286 -0.54 -34.54 49.66
CA ARG A 286 -0.97 -34.01 50.96
C ARG A 286 -0.86 -35.12 52.01
N GLY A 287 0.06 -34.96 52.96
CA GLY A 287 0.41 -36.03 53.91
C GLY A 287 0.80 -37.33 53.18
N ALA A 288 0.07 -38.42 53.45
CA ALA A 288 0.25 -39.72 52.79
C ALA A 288 -0.54 -39.87 51.46
N MET A 289 -1.39 -38.91 51.11
CA MET A 289 -2.20 -38.97 49.89
C MET A 289 -1.44 -38.39 48.70
N VAL A 290 -1.40 -39.13 47.59
CA VAL A 290 -0.74 -38.72 46.35
C VAL A 290 -1.71 -38.89 45.17
N SER A 291 -1.77 -37.90 44.29
CA SER A 291 -2.58 -37.98 43.07
C SER A 291 -1.96 -38.92 42.03
N ARG A 292 -2.71 -39.24 40.98
CA ARG A 292 -2.12 -39.84 39.77
C ARG A 292 -1.06 -38.90 39.19
N VAL A 293 0.00 -39.49 38.63
CA VAL A 293 1.07 -38.75 37.96
C VAL A 293 0.57 -38.31 36.60
N GLY A 294 0.56 -36.99 36.38
CA GLY A 294 0.34 -36.40 35.07
C GLY A 294 1.65 -36.23 34.30
N ARG A 295 1.58 -36.20 32.96
CA ARG A 295 2.72 -35.87 32.10
C ARG A 295 2.40 -34.63 31.27
N VAL A 296 3.34 -33.71 31.19
CA VAL A 296 3.25 -32.51 30.35
C VAL A 296 4.39 -32.53 29.35
N GLN A 297 4.03 -32.40 28.07
CA GLN A 297 5.00 -32.27 26.97
C GLN A 297 5.17 -30.80 26.60
N VAL A 298 6.42 -30.37 26.45
CA VAL A 298 6.78 -29.02 26.03
C VAL A 298 6.85 -28.97 24.51
N ARG A 299 6.14 -28.02 23.93
CA ARG A 299 6.16 -27.74 22.49
C ARG A 299 6.88 -26.44 22.23
N HIS A 300 7.63 -26.37 21.15
CA HIS A 300 8.27 -25.14 20.74
C HIS A 300 7.40 -24.44 19.70
N TYR A 301 7.39 -23.10 19.73
CA TYR A 301 6.87 -22.37 18.58
C TYR A 301 7.63 -22.79 17.32
N PRO A 302 6.95 -22.87 16.16
CA PRO A 302 7.66 -23.03 14.91
C PRO A 302 8.58 -21.82 14.74
N LEU A 303 9.86 -22.08 14.47
CA LEU A 303 10.89 -21.07 14.30
C LEU A 303 11.62 -21.37 12.99
N VAL A 304 11.85 -20.33 12.18
CA VAL A 304 12.73 -20.42 11.01
C VAL A 304 14.17 -20.36 11.53
N THR A 305 14.89 -21.47 11.45
CA THR A 305 16.26 -21.59 11.96
C THR A 305 17.28 -21.08 10.94
N GLU A 306 17.00 -21.31 9.66
CA GLU A 306 17.86 -20.90 8.55
C GLU A 306 16.95 -20.37 7.43
N LEU A 307 17.38 -19.28 6.80
CA LEU A 307 16.74 -18.71 5.62
C LEU A 307 17.86 -18.21 4.71
N ALA A 308 18.07 -18.93 3.61
CA ALA A 308 18.91 -18.54 2.52
C ALA A 308 18.04 -17.92 1.42
N GLY A 309 18.66 -17.07 0.59
CA GLY A 309 18.02 -16.50 -0.57
C GLY A 309 18.98 -16.46 -1.75
N THR A 310 18.46 -16.71 -2.94
CA THR A 310 19.19 -16.51 -4.20
C THR A 310 18.42 -15.49 -5.02
N ILE A 311 19.07 -14.38 -5.34
CA ILE A 311 18.51 -13.37 -6.24
C ILE A 311 18.98 -13.74 -7.65
N ALA A 312 18.03 -14.06 -8.52
CA ALA A 312 18.24 -14.28 -9.94
C ALA A 312 17.75 -13.04 -10.71
N PRO A 313 18.65 -12.16 -11.17
CA PRO A 313 18.30 -10.97 -11.94
C PRO A 313 17.66 -11.33 -13.30
N PRO A 314 16.97 -10.38 -13.95
CA PRO A 314 16.48 -10.58 -15.31
C PRO A 314 17.61 -10.86 -16.29
N ALA A 315 17.36 -11.72 -17.28
CA ALA A 315 18.39 -12.15 -18.24
C ALA A 315 19.05 -11.01 -19.04
N TYR A 316 18.35 -9.89 -19.27
CA TYR A 316 18.91 -8.73 -20.00
C TYR A 316 20.03 -8.03 -19.22
N THR A 317 20.00 -8.07 -17.88
CA THR A 317 21.01 -7.43 -17.02
C THR A 317 22.37 -8.13 -17.09
N ARG A 318 22.40 -9.41 -17.53
CA ARG A 318 23.60 -10.27 -17.58
C ARG A 318 24.35 -10.41 -16.25
N LEU A 319 23.73 -10.01 -15.14
CA LEU A 319 24.27 -10.21 -13.81
C LEU A 319 24.18 -11.69 -13.44
N ALA A 320 25.19 -12.18 -12.73
CA ALA A 320 25.17 -13.53 -12.18
C ALA A 320 24.20 -13.61 -10.99
N ASP A 321 23.66 -14.81 -10.77
CA ASP A 321 22.83 -15.09 -9.61
C ASP A 321 23.61 -14.80 -8.32
N ARG A 322 22.99 -14.06 -7.41
CA ARG A 322 23.58 -13.69 -6.12
C ARG A 322 23.04 -14.58 -5.03
N GLU A 323 23.85 -15.56 -4.61
CA GLU A 323 23.53 -16.45 -3.50
C GLU A 323 23.81 -15.79 -2.15
N MET A 324 22.89 -15.96 -1.21
CA MET A 324 22.94 -15.40 0.13
C MET A 324 22.65 -16.51 1.14
N PRO A 325 23.68 -17.12 1.75
CA PRO A 325 23.50 -18.21 2.73
C PRO A 325 22.66 -17.83 3.95
N ARG A 326 22.59 -16.53 4.25
CA ARG A 326 21.67 -15.94 5.22
C ARG A 326 21.03 -14.70 4.60
N LEU A 327 19.71 -14.69 4.56
CA LEU A 327 18.93 -13.56 4.04
C LEU A 327 19.00 -12.38 5.03
N PRO A 328 19.53 -11.21 4.63
CA PRO A 328 19.50 -10.01 5.44
C PRO A 328 18.08 -9.45 5.51
N THR A 329 17.80 -8.66 6.55
CA THR A 329 16.49 -8.00 6.72
C THR A 329 16.24 -6.87 5.73
N TRP A 330 17.27 -6.39 5.05
CA TRP A 330 17.19 -5.37 4.00
C TRP A 330 18.04 -5.82 2.82
N LEU A 331 17.47 -5.78 1.61
CA LEU A 331 18.17 -6.13 0.39
C LEU A 331 17.70 -5.29 -0.80
N GLU A 332 18.62 -5.05 -1.72
CA GLU A 332 18.38 -4.37 -2.99
C GLU A 332 18.56 -5.36 -4.14
N ALA A 333 17.65 -5.31 -5.11
CA ALA A 333 17.72 -6.09 -6.34
C ALA A 333 17.16 -5.28 -7.53
N PRO A 334 17.63 -5.52 -8.76
CA PRO A 334 17.01 -4.95 -9.95
C PRO A 334 15.53 -5.32 -10.03
N ALA A 335 14.69 -4.40 -10.51
CA ALA A 335 13.28 -4.69 -10.75
C ALA A 335 13.11 -5.87 -11.74
N ASN A 336 12.06 -6.66 -11.53
CA ASN A 336 11.77 -7.95 -12.18
C ASN A 336 12.74 -9.09 -11.83
N SER A 337 13.57 -8.95 -10.79
CA SER A 337 14.37 -10.07 -10.27
C SER A 337 13.50 -11.11 -9.58
N ARG A 338 13.95 -12.36 -9.56
CA ARG A 338 13.31 -13.45 -8.80
C ARG A 338 14.13 -13.76 -7.55
N LEU A 339 13.52 -13.64 -6.38
CA LEU A 339 14.09 -14.06 -5.11
C LEU A 339 13.63 -15.48 -4.78
N ILE A 340 14.53 -16.44 -4.89
CA ILE A 340 14.31 -17.82 -4.50
C ILE A 340 14.68 -17.92 -3.02
N LEU A 341 13.72 -18.33 -2.19
CA LEU A 341 13.88 -18.47 -0.75
C LEU A 341 13.98 -19.95 -0.40
N ASP A 342 15.04 -20.31 0.31
CA ASP A 342 15.27 -21.65 0.83
C ASP A 342 15.42 -21.58 2.35
N GLY A 343 14.46 -22.16 3.06
CA GLY A 343 14.43 -22.05 4.51
C GLY A 343 14.23 -23.39 5.22
N ARG A 344 14.63 -23.39 6.49
CA ARG A 344 14.49 -24.54 7.38
C ARG A 344 13.83 -24.11 8.68
N THR A 345 12.94 -24.96 9.19
CA THR A 345 12.27 -24.78 10.47
C THR A 345 12.75 -25.79 11.51
N ASN A 346 12.60 -25.45 12.79
CA ASN A 346 12.90 -26.35 13.92
C ASN A 346 12.03 -27.61 13.94
N HIS A 347 10.79 -27.52 13.47
CA HIS A 347 9.83 -28.61 13.37
C HIS A 347 9.14 -28.61 12.00
N PRO A 348 8.68 -29.78 11.49
CA PRO A 348 7.93 -29.86 10.23
C PRO A 348 6.68 -28.96 10.28
N PRO A 349 6.58 -27.93 9.42
CA PRO A 349 5.42 -27.06 9.39
C PRO A 349 4.28 -27.70 8.59
N GLU A 350 3.04 -27.38 8.95
CA GLU A 350 1.85 -27.72 8.15
C GLU A 350 1.75 -26.78 6.94
N SER A 351 1.99 -25.48 7.14
CA SER A 351 2.06 -24.50 6.06
C SER A 351 3.04 -23.37 6.37
N VAL A 352 3.61 -22.81 5.30
CA VAL A 352 4.45 -21.61 5.36
C VAL A 352 3.88 -20.60 4.36
N HIS A 353 3.58 -19.41 4.84
CA HIS A 353 3.10 -18.32 4.01
C HIS A 353 4.05 -17.13 4.13
N LEU A 354 4.44 -16.58 2.99
CA LEU A 354 5.02 -15.26 2.89
C LEU A 354 3.88 -14.26 2.84
N VAL A 355 3.79 -13.38 3.82
CA VAL A 355 2.75 -12.36 3.92
C VAL A 355 3.41 -11.00 3.71
N ALA A 356 3.03 -10.32 2.63
CA ALA A 356 3.45 -8.95 2.36
C ALA A 356 2.67 -7.96 3.22
N ASP A 357 3.25 -6.79 3.50
CA ASP A 357 2.57 -5.70 4.21
C ASP A 357 1.36 -5.16 3.41
N SER A 358 1.28 -5.41 2.09
CA SER A 358 0.10 -5.15 1.25
C SER A 358 -1.11 -6.01 1.61
N GLY A 359 -0.91 -7.09 2.37
CA GLY A 359 -1.91 -8.11 2.70
C GLY A 359 -1.91 -9.30 1.75
N ASP A 360 -1.12 -9.27 0.68
CA ASP A 360 -0.95 -10.41 -0.22
C ASP A 360 -0.21 -11.54 0.49
N SER A 361 -0.64 -12.78 0.24
CA SER A 361 -0.01 -13.96 0.83
C SER A 361 0.36 -14.99 -0.24
N LEU A 362 1.61 -15.41 -0.24
CA LEU A 362 2.17 -16.43 -1.12
C LEU A 362 2.43 -17.71 -0.31
N ALA A 363 1.82 -18.82 -0.69
CA ALA A 363 2.09 -20.12 -0.07
C ALA A 363 3.42 -20.69 -0.59
N LEU A 364 4.31 -21.08 0.31
CA LEU A 364 5.59 -21.70 -0.02
C LEU A 364 5.45 -23.23 -0.03
N ALA A 365 6.23 -23.91 -0.88
CA ALA A 365 6.27 -25.35 -0.95
C ALA A 365 7.01 -25.92 0.27
N VAL A 366 6.41 -26.87 0.97
CA VAL A 366 6.98 -27.48 2.18
C VAL A 366 7.34 -28.93 1.91
N ALA A 367 8.57 -29.32 2.28
CA ALA A 367 9.06 -30.70 2.25
C ALA A 367 9.74 -31.02 3.58
N GLY A 368 9.07 -31.79 4.45
CA GLY A 368 9.60 -32.13 5.78
C GLY A 368 9.78 -30.90 6.67
N SER A 369 11.02 -30.58 7.04
CA SER A 369 11.38 -29.38 7.81
C SER A 369 11.96 -28.24 6.96
N THR A 370 11.93 -28.38 5.63
CA THR A 370 12.42 -27.37 4.68
C THR A 370 11.27 -26.80 3.88
N PHE A 371 11.40 -25.53 3.49
CA PHE A 371 10.46 -24.87 2.61
C PHE A 371 11.19 -24.10 1.51
N GLN A 372 10.55 -24.02 0.34
CA GLN A 372 11.04 -23.28 -0.80
C GLN A 372 9.94 -22.41 -1.40
N GLY A 373 10.29 -21.24 -1.91
CA GLY A 373 9.39 -20.51 -2.78
C GLY A 373 10.06 -19.33 -3.48
N THR A 374 9.38 -18.81 -4.49
CA THR A 374 9.93 -17.78 -5.38
C THR A 374 9.06 -16.54 -5.29
N LEU A 375 9.69 -15.40 -5.00
CA LEU A 375 9.06 -14.09 -4.94
C LEU A 375 9.58 -13.22 -6.08
N GLU A 376 8.67 -12.63 -6.85
CA GLU A 376 9.04 -11.67 -7.90
C GLU A 376 9.18 -10.27 -7.29
N ILE A 377 10.29 -9.60 -7.59
CA ILE A 377 10.60 -8.25 -7.07
C ILE A 377 10.24 -7.24 -8.15
N MET A 378 8.97 -6.80 -8.18
CA MET A 378 8.51 -5.79 -9.13
C MET A 378 8.66 -4.37 -8.56
N GLU A 379 8.30 -4.21 -7.30
CA GLU A 379 8.29 -2.95 -6.57
C GLU A 379 8.87 -3.15 -5.17
N ASN A 380 9.05 -2.04 -4.44
CA ASN A 380 9.48 -2.08 -3.06
C ASN A 380 8.44 -2.82 -2.22
N GLN A 381 8.88 -3.84 -1.49
CA GLN A 381 7.98 -4.71 -0.73
C GLN A 381 8.59 -5.13 0.60
N VAL A 382 7.73 -5.16 1.62
CA VAL A 382 8.08 -5.67 2.95
C VAL A 382 7.27 -6.94 3.18
N PHE A 383 7.93 -8.02 3.58
CA PHE A 383 7.27 -9.29 3.85
C PHE A 383 7.71 -9.95 5.15
N GLN A 384 6.86 -10.83 5.66
CA GLN A 384 7.05 -11.63 6.86
C GLN A 384 6.75 -13.09 6.55
N LEU A 385 7.53 -14.00 7.13
CA LEU A 385 7.27 -15.44 7.03
C LEU A 385 6.41 -15.90 8.21
N VAL A 386 5.19 -16.33 7.91
CA VAL A 386 4.26 -16.90 8.88
C VAL A 386 4.28 -18.41 8.73
N VAL A 387 4.80 -19.10 9.75
CA VAL A 387 4.90 -20.56 9.80
C VAL A 387 3.81 -21.09 10.71
N ARG A 388 3.07 -22.11 10.26
CA ARG A 388 2.07 -22.81 11.06
C ARG A 388 2.44 -24.27 11.23
N ASP A 389 2.36 -24.80 12.45
CA ASP A 389 2.56 -26.22 12.73
C ASP A 389 1.25 -27.02 12.65
N ALA A 390 1.34 -28.35 12.69
CA ALA A 390 0.19 -29.27 12.67
C ALA A 390 -0.77 -29.13 13.87
N TYR A 391 -0.39 -28.37 14.90
CA TYR A 391 -1.19 -28.11 16.09
C TYR A 391 -1.79 -26.70 16.11
N GLY A 392 -1.60 -25.95 15.02
CA GLY A 392 -2.12 -24.60 14.84
C GLY A 392 -1.29 -23.50 15.50
N LEU A 393 -0.13 -23.80 16.09
CA LEU A 393 0.80 -22.80 16.61
C LEU A 393 1.43 -22.02 15.45
N ARG A 394 1.66 -20.73 15.67
CA ARG A 394 2.33 -19.82 14.74
C ARG A 394 3.60 -19.27 15.35
N ASN A 395 4.58 -18.92 14.52
CA ASN A 395 5.81 -18.29 15.00
C ASN A 395 5.50 -16.96 15.70
N ARG A 396 6.15 -16.71 16.84
CA ARG A 396 6.02 -15.45 17.57
C ARG A 396 6.97 -14.41 16.97
N ALA A 397 6.45 -13.19 16.75
CA ALA A 397 7.20 -12.05 16.23
C ALA A 397 8.02 -12.38 14.95
N PRO A 398 7.35 -12.67 13.82
CA PRO A 398 8.03 -12.93 12.55
C PRO A 398 8.96 -11.78 12.16
N LEU A 399 10.14 -12.13 11.66
CA LEU A 399 11.12 -11.17 11.12
C LEU A 399 10.53 -10.46 9.89
N ARG A 400 10.78 -9.16 9.80
CA ARG A 400 10.40 -8.32 8.65
C ARG A 400 11.58 -8.23 7.70
N TYR A 401 11.34 -8.54 6.44
CA TYR A 401 12.30 -8.44 5.35
C TYR A 401 11.84 -7.34 4.40
N GLU A 402 12.72 -6.38 4.15
CA GLU A 402 12.51 -5.29 3.21
C GLU A 402 13.32 -5.55 1.94
N VAL A 403 12.61 -5.53 0.81
CA VAL A 403 13.18 -5.69 -0.52
C VAL A 403 12.94 -4.41 -1.29
N VAL A 404 14.02 -3.77 -1.72
CA VAL A 404 13.99 -2.56 -2.55
C VAL A 404 14.23 -2.97 -4.00
N ALA A 405 13.28 -2.64 -4.86
CA ALA A 405 13.37 -2.84 -6.29
C ALA A 405 14.02 -1.61 -6.93
N VAL A 406 15.22 -1.80 -7.50
CA VAL A 406 15.92 -0.74 -8.23
C VAL A 406 15.46 -0.78 -9.69
N PRO A 407 14.73 0.25 -10.17
CA PRO A 407 14.27 0.28 -11.56
C PRO A 407 15.45 0.48 -12.52
N ASP A 408 15.30 -0.03 -13.74
CA ASP A 408 16.25 0.20 -14.83
C ASP A 408 16.19 1.65 -15.32
N GLY A 409 17.37 2.28 -15.44
CA GLY A 409 17.53 3.66 -15.89
C GLY A 409 17.38 3.77 -17.41
N ALA A 410 16.98 4.95 -17.90
CA ALA A 410 17.04 5.22 -19.34
C ALA A 410 18.49 5.55 -19.74
N PRO A 411 18.92 5.24 -20.98
CA PRO A 411 20.29 5.46 -21.41
C PRO A 411 20.64 6.95 -21.45
N ALA A 412 21.89 7.32 -21.20
CA ALA A 412 22.39 8.68 -21.37
C ALA A 412 22.95 8.86 -22.78
N VAL A 413 22.56 9.92 -23.49
CA VAL A 413 22.97 10.17 -24.88
C VAL A 413 23.41 11.62 -25.07
N HIS A 414 24.57 11.79 -25.68
CA HIS A 414 25.14 13.09 -26.01
C HIS A 414 25.47 13.13 -27.50
N LEU A 415 25.11 14.23 -28.15
CA LEU A 415 25.47 14.51 -29.54
C LEU A 415 26.26 15.82 -29.55
N GLY A 416 27.51 15.76 -29.97
CA GLY A 416 28.39 16.91 -30.14
C GLY A 416 28.87 17.04 -31.57
N MET A 417 29.44 18.19 -31.90
CA MET A 417 30.07 18.47 -33.20
C MET A 417 31.45 19.07 -32.99
N LYS A 418 32.38 18.75 -33.90
CA LYS A 418 33.72 19.34 -33.90
C LYS A 418 33.69 20.66 -34.69
N GLY A 419 33.68 21.80 -34.00
CA GLY A 419 33.63 23.12 -34.62
C GLY A 419 32.62 24.04 -33.92
N ASP A 420 32.10 25.01 -34.65
CA ASP A 420 31.01 25.88 -34.19
C ASP A 420 29.67 25.16 -34.35
N ASP A 421 29.01 24.84 -33.24
CA ASP A 421 27.77 24.06 -33.16
C ASP A 421 26.50 24.85 -33.51
N SER A 422 26.65 26.09 -34.02
CA SER A 422 25.55 26.95 -34.42
C SER A 422 25.39 27.13 -35.93
N ILE A 423 26.47 26.94 -36.71
CA ILE A 423 26.51 27.25 -38.14
C ILE A 423 26.70 25.97 -38.96
N LEU A 424 25.85 25.77 -39.97
CA LEU A 424 26.02 24.71 -40.96
C LEU A 424 27.11 25.12 -41.98
N PRO A 425 28.22 24.36 -42.12
CA PRO A 425 29.25 24.62 -43.12
C PRO A 425 28.69 24.56 -44.55
N VAL A 426 29.18 25.45 -45.42
CA VAL A 426 28.71 25.60 -46.81
C VAL A 426 29.05 24.37 -47.67
N ASP A 427 30.12 23.63 -47.34
CA ASP A 427 30.46 22.36 -47.97
C ASP A 427 29.59 21.19 -47.48
N GLY A 428 28.71 21.43 -46.50
CA GLY A 428 27.77 20.47 -45.94
C GLY A 428 28.43 19.36 -45.14
N ARG A 429 29.75 19.42 -44.87
CA ARG A 429 30.46 18.37 -44.17
C ARG A 429 30.42 18.59 -42.66
N LEU A 430 29.83 17.64 -41.93
CA LEU A 430 29.78 17.67 -40.48
C LEU A 430 30.52 16.48 -39.88
N ASP A 431 31.32 16.79 -38.85
CA ASP A 431 31.99 15.82 -37.99
C ASP A 431 31.25 15.77 -36.64
N LEU A 432 30.26 14.87 -36.52
CA LEU A 432 29.49 14.68 -35.29
C LEU A 432 30.10 13.57 -34.42
N GLN A 433 29.98 13.70 -33.11
CA GLN A 433 30.31 12.69 -32.13
C GLN A 433 29.07 12.34 -31.34
N LEU A 434 28.62 11.10 -31.45
CA LEU A 434 27.48 10.57 -30.72
C LEU A 434 28.03 9.62 -29.66
N ASP A 435 27.78 9.92 -28.39
CA ASP A 435 28.15 9.07 -27.25
C ASP A 435 26.90 8.65 -26.47
N ALA A 436 26.72 7.35 -26.28
CA ALA A 436 25.63 6.76 -25.52
C ALA A 436 26.17 5.81 -24.46
N ALA A 437 25.57 5.84 -23.27
CA ALA A 437 25.93 4.98 -22.14
C ALA A 437 24.67 4.46 -21.43
N ASP A 438 24.72 3.23 -20.97
CA ASP A 438 23.63 2.57 -20.25
C ASP A 438 24.16 1.65 -19.13
N ASP A 439 23.32 1.38 -18.14
CA ASP A 439 23.66 0.56 -16.97
C ASP A 439 23.74 -0.95 -17.30
N TYR A 440 22.86 -1.45 -18.19
CA TYR A 440 22.76 -2.87 -18.52
C TYR A 440 22.99 -3.21 -20.00
N GLY A 441 22.88 -2.22 -20.88
CA GLY A 441 23.37 -2.28 -22.26
C GLY A 441 22.44 -1.67 -23.29
N LEU A 442 23.02 -1.25 -24.40
CA LEU A 442 22.30 -0.61 -25.51
C LEU A 442 21.83 -1.64 -26.54
N THR A 443 20.67 -1.42 -27.17
CA THR A 443 20.16 -2.22 -28.30
C THR A 443 20.05 -1.46 -29.61
N ALA A 444 19.95 -0.14 -29.59
CA ALA A 444 19.93 0.62 -30.84
C ALA A 444 20.46 2.03 -30.62
N LEU A 445 21.10 2.55 -31.67
CA LEU A 445 21.48 3.95 -31.79
C LEU A 445 20.90 4.48 -33.10
N GLY A 446 20.40 5.71 -33.04
CA GLY A 446 19.90 6.39 -34.21
C GLY A 446 20.15 7.89 -34.17
N LEU A 447 20.07 8.50 -35.33
CA LEU A 447 20.13 9.93 -35.52
C LEU A 447 18.76 10.38 -36.03
N GLU A 448 18.16 11.33 -35.32
CA GLU A 448 16.91 11.95 -35.70
C GLU A 448 17.19 13.34 -36.29
N MET A 449 16.55 13.65 -37.41
CA MET A 449 16.83 14.84 -38.18
C MET A 449 15.55 15.51 -38.68
N ARG A 450 15.57 16.83 -38.68
CA ARG A 450 14.49 17.68 -39.19
C ARG A 450 15.06 18.96 -39.78
N VAL A 451 14.43 19.44 -40.85
CA VAL A 451 14.70 20.76 -41.44
C VAL A 451 13.51 21.66 -41.10
N LEU A 452 13.81 22.85 -40.56
CA LEU A 452 12.84 23.91 -40.32
C LEU A 452 13.11 25.03 -41.34
N ALA A 453 12.09 25.38 -42.11
CA ALA A 453 12.16 26.53 -43.01
C ALA A 453 12.25 27.83 -42.21
N GLY A 454 12.93 28.85 -42.75
CA GLY A 454 13.19 30.12 -42.04
C GLY A 454 11.98 30.85 -41.44
N THR A 455 10.75 30.57 -41.88
CA THR A 455 9.51 31.13 -41.32
C THR A 455 9.05 30.45 -40.02
N ASP A 456 9.51 29.22 -39.77
CA ASP A 456 8.99 28.33 -38.73
C ASP A 456 9.91 28.26 -37.50
N ILE A 457 11.00 29.04 -37.47
CA ILE A 457 12.00 29.10 -36.39
C ILE A 457 11.37 29.52 -35.04
N SER A 458 10.20 30.17 -35.08
CA SER A 458 9.45 30.61 -33.89
C SER A 458 8.61 29.50 -33.24
N ALA A 459 8.39 28.38 -33.94
CA ALA A 459 7.54 27.29 -33.48
C ALA A 459 8.25 26.48 -32.38
N GLY A 460 7.50 26.06 -31.36
CA GLY A 460 8.03 25.18 -30.32
C GLY A 460 8.51 23.83 -30.90
N PRO A 461 9.40 23.10 -30.21
CA PRO A 461 9.94 21.82 -30.71
C PRO A 461 8.87 20.78 -31.10
N GLU A 462 7.64 20.90 -30.57
CA GLU A 462 6.49 20.02 -30.84
C GLU A 462 5.56 20.46 -31.99
N GLU A 463 5.71 21.67 -32.55
CA GLU A 463 4.80 22.22 -33.57
C GLU A 463 5.32 22.08 -35.01
N GLY A 464 6.53 21.54 -35.21
CA GLY A 464 7.16 21.33 -36.52
C GLY A 464 6.93 19.93 -37.13
N PRO A 465 7.42 19.66 -38.35
CA PRO A 465 7.34 18.35 -38.99
C PRO A 465 7.98 17.24 -38.14
N ASP A 466 7.54 15.99 -38.33
CA ASP A 466 8.07 14.83 -37.60
C ASP A 466 9.57 14.62 -37.88
N PHE A 467 10.34 14.37 -36.82
CA PHE A 467 11.73 13.94 -36.96
C PHE A 467 11.79 12.63 -37.76
N ARG A 468 12.69 12.56 -38.74
CA ARG A 468 13.03 11.30 -39.41
C ARG A 468 14.15 10.62 -38.62
N LEU A 469 14.00 9.33 -38.35
CA LEU A 469 14.97 8.51 -37.63
C LEU A 469 15.79 7.67 -38.62
N LEU A 470 17.10 7.86 -38.61
CA LEU A 470 18.07 6.94 -39.19
C LEU A 470 18.58 6.01 -38.10
N THR A 471 18.47 4.69 -38.29
CA THR A 471 19.00 3.71 -37.33
C THR A 471 20.44 3.39 -37.68
N LEU A 472 21.40 4.04 -37.00
CA LEU A 472 22.84 3.84 -37.22
C LEU A 472 23.31 2.45 -36.81
N TRP A 473 22.72 1.91 -35.74
CA TRP A 473 23.11 0.63 -35.21
C TRP A 473 21.94 -0.08 -34.53
N ARG A 474 21.92 -1.41 -34.65
CA ARG A 474 20.96 -2.31 -34.00
C ARG A 474 21.70 -3.50 -33.41
N GLY A 475 21.35 -3.88 -32.20
CA GLY A 475 22.02 -4.86 -31.33
C GLY A 475 22.02 -6.32 -31.82
N ASP A 476 21.69 -6.53 -33.09
CA ASP A 476 21.84 -7.80 -33.79
C ASP A 476 23.30 -8.02 -34.25
N ALA A 477 24.08 -6.94 -34.40
CA ALA A 477 25.49 -6.95 -34.80
C ALA A 477 26.35 -6.11 -33.83
N PRO A 478 27.66 -6.41 -33.68
CA PRO A 478 28.57 -5.53 -32.94
C PRO A 478 28.64 -4.13 -33.56
N LEU A 479 29.01 -3.12 -32.76
CA LEU A 479 29.14 -1.74 -33.22
C LEU A 479 30.29 -1.63 -34.23
N GLY A 480 29.95 -1.42 -35.50
CA GLY A 480 30.90 -1.41 -36.61
C GLY A 480 30.95 -0.08 -37.34
N ALA A 481 31.97 0.09 -38.20
CA ALA A 481 31.97 1.16 -39.17
C ALA A 481 30.99 0.82 -40.30
N GLY A 482 30.26 1.81 -40.79
CA GLY A 482 29.28 1.66 -41.84
C GLY A 482 29.15 2.93 -42.67
N GLN A 483 28.49 2.78 -43.80
CA GLN A 483 28.08 3.88 -44.65
C GLN A 483 26.62 3.65 -45.01
N GLU A 484 25.78 4.64 -44.75
CA GLU A 484 24.36 4.64 -45.12
C GLU A 484 24.04 5.92 -45.88
N ASP A 485 23.32 5.77 -47.00
CA ASP A 485 22.76 6.89 -47.72
C ASP A 485 21.34 7.16 -47.19
N TRP A 486 21.18 8.26 -46.48
CA TRP A 486 19.94 8.62 -45.84
C TRP A 486 19.05 9.42 -46.80
N SER A 487 18.05 8.76 -47.38
CA SER A 487 17.04 9.43 -48.20
C SER A 487 16.01 10.16 -47.33
N THR A 488 15.90 11.47 -47.51
CA THR A 488 14.92 12.34 -46.85
C THR A 488 14.07 13.09 -47.87
N PRO A 489 12.90 13.65 -47.49
CA PRO A 489 12.06 14.43 -48.41
C PRO A 489 12.75 15.67 -49.01
N TRP A 490 13.85 16.10 -48.40
CA TRP A 490 14.59 17.32 -48.71
C TRP A 490 16.02 17.01 -49.17
N GLY A 491 16.28 15.77 -49.62
CA GLY A 491 17.53 15.35 -50.24
C GLY A 491 18.08 14.03 -49.70
N ALA A 492 19.17 13.56 -50.30
CA ALA A 492 19.92 12.42 -49.79
C ALA A 492 21.14 12.93 -48.99
N ALA A 493 21.40 12.35 -47.82
CA ALA A 493 22.59 12.65 -47.04
C ALA A 493 23.47 11.40 -46.95
N GLY A 494 24.70 11.50 -47.43
CA GLY A 494 25.70 10.44 -47.26
C GLY A 494 26.25 10.47 -45.83
N LEU A 495 26.09 9.36 -45.10
CA LEU A 495 26.53 9.27 -43.70
C LEU A 495 27.52 8.12 -43.55
N VAL A 496 28.75 8.46 -43.17
CA VAL A 496 29.80 7.50 -42.81
C VAL A 496 29.96 7.53 -41.31
N PHE A 497 29.85 6.39 -40.65
CA PHE A 497 30.04 6.29 -39.20
C PHE A 497 31.15 5.31 -38.86
N ARG A 498 31.90 5.64 -37.82
CA ARG A 498 32.99 4.82 -37.28
C ARG A 498 32.90 4.76 -35.76
N PRO A 499 33.21 3.61 -35.13
CA PRO A 499 33.23 3.52 -33.68
C PRO A 499 34.32 4.43 -33.09
N LEU A 500 33.99 5.13 -32.00
CA LEU A 500 34.90 6.01 -31.28
C LEU A 500 35.93 5.16 -30.49
N ALA A 501 37.20 5.58 -30.51
CA ALA A 501 38.26 4.88 -29.81
C ALA A 501 38.00 4.85 -28.28
N GLY A 502 38.03 3.65 -27.69
CA GLY A 502 37.80 3.44 -26.25
C GLY A 502 36.38 3.01 -25.87
N THR A 503 35.45 2.91 -26.83
CA THR A 503 34.11 2.38 -26.61
C THR A 503 34.05 0.86 -26.87
N ASP A 504 33.12 0.15 -26.21
CA ASP A 504 33.08 -1.33 -26.20
C ASP A 504 32.49 -1.92 -27.49
N SER A 505 33.12 -1.63 -28.63
CA SER A 505 32.62 -1.99 -29.96
C SER A 505 32.56 -3.50 -30.24
N ALA A 506 33.27 -4.33 -29.47
CA ALA A 506 33.33 -5.77 -29.68
C ALA A 506 32.08 -6.50 -29.16
N ALA A 507 31.33 -5.89 -28.23
CA ALA A 507 30.13 -6.49 -27.67
C ALA A 507 28.93 -6.35 -28.61
N ARG A 508 28.06 -7.38 -28.67
CA ARG A 508 26.78 -7.30 -29.40
C ARG A 508 25.80 -6.29 -28.80
N GLN A 509 25.93 -6.00 -27.51
CA GLN A 509 25.19 -4.93 -26.83
C GLN A 509 26.20 -4.29 -25.86
N PRO A 510 26.82 -3.19 -26.27
CA PRO A 510 27.78 -2.48 -25.44
C PRO A 510 27.09 -1.72 -24.31
N LEU A 511 27.79 -1.55 -23.18
CA LEU A 511 27.38 -0.63 -22.12
C LEU A 511 27.61 0.84 -22.52
N GLN A 512 28.63 1.08 -23.37
CA GLN A 512 28.96 2.39 -23.90
C GLN A 512 29.26 2.28 -25.39
N ALA A 513 28.63 3.12 -26.19
CA ALA A 513 28.80 3.18 -27.63
C ALA A 513 29.03 4.62 -28.08
N GLY A 514 30.12 4.82 -28.82
CA GLY A 514 30.47 6.11 -29.41
C GLY A 514 30.60 5.96 -30.92
N LEU A 515 30.06 6.90 -31.68
CA LEU A 515 30.16 6.97 -33.12
C LEU A 515 30.68 8.34 -33.55
N ALA A 516 31.77 8.36 -34.31
CA ALA A 516 32.14 9.50 -35.13
C ALA A 516 31.37 9.41 -36.45
N LEU A 517 30.63 10.46 -36.78
CA LEU A 517 29.79 10.57 -37.96
C LEU A 517 30.41 11.65 -38.86
N GLU A 518 30.81 11.25 -40.06
CA GLU A 518 31.21 12.15 -41.14
C GLU A 518 30.04 12.19 -42.14
N THR A 519 29.37 13.34 -42.25
CA THR A 519 28.14 13.47 -43.06
C THR A 519 28.28 14.56 -44.09
N GLY A 520 27.86 14.27 -45.34
CA GLY A 520 27.73 15.26 -46.40
C GLY A 520 26.27 15.67 -46.58
N PHE A 521 25.89 16.79 -45.96
CA PHE A 521 24.57 17.43 -46.10
C PHE A 521 24.51 18.42 -47.27
N GLY A 522 25.49 18.41 -48.16
CA GLY A 522 25.56 19.32 -49.32
C GLY A 522 24.51 19.04 -50.41
N ASP A 523 23.99 17.82 -50.48
CA ASP A 523 22.98 17.40 -51.46
C ASP A 523 21.54 17.61 -50.96
N LEU A 524 21.39 18.29 -49.82
CA LEU A 524 20.09 18.68 -49.31
C LEU A 524 19.62 19.96 -50.01
N ASP A 525 18.32 20.03 -50.31
CA ASP A 525 17.68 21.20 -50.90
C ASP A 525 17.37 22.25 -49.82
N LEU A 526 18.42 22.71 -49.11
CA LEU A 526 18.33 23.71 -48.06
C LEU A 526 18.41 25.12 -48.63
N MET A 527 17.52 25.99 -48.18
CA MET A 527 17.54 27.40 -48.52
C MET A 527 18.34 28.20 -47.48
N PRO A 528 19.03 29.29 -47.88
CA PRO A 528 19.70 30.16 -46.93
C PRO A 528 18.72 30.70 -45.87
N GLY A 529 19.04 30.50 -44.59
CA GLY A 529 18.14 30.78 -43.45
C GLY A 529 17.39 29.57 -42.89
N ASP A 530 17.44 28.40 -43.54
CA ASP A 530 16.90 27.16 -42.98
C ASP A 530 17.74 26.64 -41.82
N VAL A 531 17.08 25.95 -40.90
CA VAL A 531 17.71 25.38 -39.70
C VAL A 531 17.62 23.86 -39.74
N LEU A 532 18.77 23.20 -39.68
CA LEU A 532 18.90 21.77 -39.51
C LEU A 532 18.93 21.44 -38.02
N GLU A 533 17.92 20.70 -37.55
CA GLU A 533 17.87 20.16 -36.19
C GLU A 533 18.26 18.68 -36.18
N LEU A 534 19.26 18.35 -35.37
CA LEU A 534 19.76 16.99 -35.17
C LEU A 534 19.62 16.60 -33.70
N ARG A 535 19.21 15.36 -33.43
CA ARG A 535 19.28 14.77 -32.08
C ARG A 535 19.58 13.29 -32.18
N ALA A 536 20.36 12.75 -31.25
CA ALA A 536 20.62 11.33 -31.17
C ALA A 536 19.54 10.62 -30.34
N LEU A 537 19.24 9.38 -30.71
CA LEU A 537 18.33 8.47 -29.99
C LEU A 537 19.11 7.23 -29.59
N ALA A 538 19.05 6.84 -28.32
CA ALA A 538 19.51 5.52 -27.88
C ALA A 538 18.38 4.72 -27.23
N ARG A 539 18.45 3.41 -27.39
CA ARG A 539 17.54 2.44 -26.78
C ARG A 539 18.30 1.46 -25.92
N ASP A 540 17.82 1.19 -24.71
CA ASP A 540 18.37 0.18 -23.81
C ASP A 540 17.95 -1.25 -24.21
N ASN A 541 18.36 -2.25 -23.43
CA ASN A 541 18.00 -3.65 -23.61
C ASN A 541 16.90 -4.15 -22.64
N ARG A 542 16.17 -3.23 -21.99
CA ARG A 542 15.23 -3.52 -20.90
C ARG A 542 14.13 -4.50 -21.31
N ARG A 543 13.95 -5.57 -20.52
CA ARG A 543 12.85 -6.56 -20.68
C ARG A 543 12.45 -7.20 -19.33
N PRO A 544 11.18 -7.51 -19.05
CA PRO A 544 9.99 -7.29 -19.87
C PRO A 544 9.53 -5.82 -19.84
N GLY A 545 8.92 -5.36 -20.94
CA GLY A 545 8.49 -3.98 -21.13
C GLY A 545 9.01 -3.37 -22.43
N PRO A 546 8.62 -2.12 -22.75
CA PRO A 546 9.28 -1.36 -23.81
C PRO A 546 10.73 -1.05 -23.41
N ALA A 547 11.63 -1.01 -24.38
CA ALA A 547 12.98 -0.49 -24.17
C ALA A 547 12.88 0.98 -23.75
N GLY A 548 13.66 1.38 -22.75
CA GLY A 548 13.85 2.78 -22.41
C GLY A 548 14.51 3.49 -23.57
N GLU A 549 13.93 4.64 -23.92
CA GLU A 549 14.42 5.51 -24.97
C GLU A 549 14.92 6.80 -24.34
N SER A 550 16.05 7.29 -24.85
CA SER A 550 16.59 8.58 -24.47
C SER A 550 17.08 9.35 -25.68
N ARG A 551 16.92 10.66 -25.62
CA ARG A 551 17.27 11.59 -26.71
C ARG A 551 18.29 12.59 -26.21
N SER A 552 19.24 12.96 -27.07
CA SER A 552 20.21 14.03 -26.77
C SER A 552 19.57 15.41 -26.80
N SER A 553 20.33 16.43 -26.39
CA SER A 553 20.03 17.82 -26.75
C SER A 553 19.93 17.97 -28.27
N VAL A 554 19.06 18.89 -28.71
CA VAL A 554 18.90 19.22 -30.12
C VAL A 554 20.05 20.12 -30.55
N LEU A 555 20.88 19.64 -31.46
CA LEU A 555 21.90 20.41 -32.16
C LEU A 555 21.21 21.19 -33.30
N ARG A 556 21.37 22.51 -33.31
CA ARG A 556 20.70 23.42 -34.25
C ARG A 556 21.74 24.10 -35.12
N LEU A 557 21.75 23.77 -36.40
CA LEU A 557 22.69 24.31 -37.37
C LEU A 557 21.92 25.17 -38.36
N SER A 558 22.20 26.47 -38.39
CA SER A 558 21.60 27.37 -39.37
C SER A 558 22.47 27.46 -40.61
N LEU A 559 21.85 27.44 -41.80
CA LEU A 559 22.55 27.77 -43.03
C LEU A 559 22.62 29.31 -43.13
N PRO A 560 23.83 29.92 -43.03
CA PRO A 560 23.95 31.37 -42.99
C PRO A 560 23.44 31.98 -44.29
N SER A 561 22.72 33.10 -44.19
CA SER A 561 22.29 33.82 -45.37
C SER A 561 23.46 34.51 -46.06
N ALA A 562 23.29 34.88 -47.34
CA ALA A 562 24.30 35.67 -48.05
C ALA A 562 24.59 37.01 -47.33
N ALA A 563 23.60 37.60 -46.67
CA ALA A 563 23.79 38.80 -45.87
C ALA A 563 24.63 38.52 -44.61
N ASP A 564 24.44 37.37 -43.95
CA ASP A 564 25.21 36.99 -42.76
C ASP A 564 26.68 36.70 -43.11
N VAL A 565 26.93 36.04 -44.25
CA VAL A 565 28.30 35.81 -44.74
C VAL A 565 28.99 37.12 -45.08
N LEU A 566 28.29 38.06 -45.75
CA LEU A 566 28.83 39.39 -46.05
C LEU A 566 29.07 40.21 -44.77
N ALA A 567 28.18 40.13 -43.78
CA ALA A 567 28.33 40.82 -42.51
C ALA A 567 29.53 40.27 -41.71
N ALA A 568 29.66 38.96 -41.58
CA ALA A 568 30.80 38.32 -40.92
C ALA A 568 32.13 38.66 -41.60
N GLN A 569 32.13 38.74 -42.94
CA GLN A 569 33.30 39.16 -43.70
C GLN A 569 33.64 40.64 -43.47
N ALA A 570 32.64 41.53 -43.45
CA ALA A 570 32.83 42.95 -43.18
C ALA A 570 33.39 43.18 -41.76
N ASP A 571 32.88 42.45 -40.76
CA ASP A 571 33.39 42.49 -39.39
C ASP A 571 34.85 42.02 -39.31
N SER A 572 35.19 40.93 -40.01
CA SER A 572 36.56 40.43 -40.11
C SER A 572 37.51 41.44 -40.79
N SER A 573 37.04 42.10 -41.85
CA SER A 573 37.77 43.18 -42.54
C SER A 573 37.98 44.40 -41.64
N ALA A 574 36.94 44.83 -40.91
CA ALA A 574 37.02 45.95 -39.98
C ALA A 574 38.00 45.66 -38.83
N GLN A 575 38.00 44.43 -38.31
CA GLN A 575 38.95 44.00 -37.27
C GLN A 575 40.40 44.06 -37.78
N ARG A 576 40.69 43.51 -38.97
CA ARG A 576 42.03 43.58 -39.59
C ARG A 576 42.49 45.03 -39.81
N GLN A 577 41.61 45.89 -40.31
CA GLN A 577 41.92 47.32 -40.47
C GLN A 577 42.21 47.99 -39.12
N GLY A 578 41.44 47.65 -38.08
CA GLY A 578 41.67 48.12 -36.72
C GLY A 578 43.04 47.73 -36.16
N GLU A 579 43.43 46.47 -36.32
CA GLU A 579 44.74 45.95 -35.90
C GLU A 579 45.90 46.69 -36.61
N LEU A 580 45.79 46.90 -37.93
CA LEU A 580 46.79 47.64 -38.70
C LEU A 580 46.83 49.14 -38.37
N ASP A 581 45.68 49.78 -38.13
CA ASP A 581 45.59 51.19 -37.69
C ASP A 581 46.25 51.38 -36.32
N GLU A 582 46.04 50.43 -35.42
CA GLU A 582 46.65 50.43 -34.09
C GLU A 582 48.17 50.26 -34.21
N MET A 583 48.66 49.29 -34.97
CA MET A 583 50.10 49.11 -35.23
C MET A 583 50.73 50.36 -35.81
N ARG A 584 50.05 51.03 -36.76
CA ARG A 584 50.51 52.31 -37.30
C ARG A 584 50.63 53.38 -36.24
N ARG A 585 49.62 53.53 -35.35
CA ARG A 585 49.66 54.50 -34.24
C ARG A 585 50.80 54.18 -33.26
N ARG A 586 50.94 52.91 -32.87
CA ARG A 586 52.01 52.43 -31.98
C ARG A 586 53.39 52.69 -32.60
N GLY A 587 53.56 52.43 -33.89
CA GLY A 587 54.81 52.68 -34.63
C GLY A 587 55.18 54.17 -34.68
N ARG A 588 54.21 55.06 -34.96
CA ARG A 588 54.44 56.52 -34.90
C ARG A 588 54.84 56.98 -33.50
N GLN A 589 54.18 56.47 -32.46
CA GLN A 589 54.50 56.81 -31.08
C GLN A 589 55.89 56.32 -30.68
N LEU A 590 56.25 55.08 -31.04
CA LEU A 590 57.59 54.54 -30.81
C LEU A 590 58.67 55.38 -31.51
N GLY A 591 58.44 55.80 -32.75
CA GLY A 591 59.36 56.71 -33.45
C GLY A 591 59.53 58.06 -32.76
N GLN A 592 58.45 58.63 -32.20
CA GLN A 592 58.50 59.88 -31.43
C GLN A 592 59.24 59.72 -30.09
N ASP A 593 59.00 58.59 -29.40
CA ASP A 593 59.70 58.23 -28.16
C ASP A 593 61.21 58.10 -28.42
N LEU A 594 61.60 57.41 -29.49
CA LEU A 594 63.00 57.25 -29.88
C LEU A 594 63.65 58.59 -30.27
N ASP A 595 62.96 59.45 -31.02
CA ASP A 595 63.43 60.81 -31.32
C ASP A 595 63.64 61.64 -30.04
N ARG A 596 62.74 61.50 -29.06
CA ARG A 596 62.84 62.18 -27.76
C ARG A 596 64.04 61.66 -26.98
N LEU A 597 64.17 60.35 -26.83
CA LEU A 597 65.29 59.72 -26.14
C LEU A 597 66.63 60.07 -26.81
N THR A 598 66.68 60.11 -28.14
CA THR A 598 67.85 60.58 -28.90
C THR A 598 68.25 62.00 -28.52
N ARG A 599 67.27 62.93 -28.48
CA ARG A 599 67.53 64.34 -28.09
C ARG A 599 67.99 64.46 -26.65
N GLU A 600 67.49 63.61 -25.75
CA GLU A 600 67.87 63.60 -24.34
C GLU A 600 69.27 63.00 -24.13
N LEU A 601 69.63 61.95 -24.88
CA LEU A 601 70.97 61.34 -24.88
C LEU A 601 72.04 62.32 -25.37
N LEU A 602 71.75 63.11 -26.41
CA LEU A 602 72.67 64.14 -26.90
C LEU A 602 72.86 65.30 -25.91
N LYS A 603 71.88 65.55 -25.03
CA LYS A 603 71.99 66.55 -23.95
C LYS A 603 72.76 66.02 -22.75
N ASN A 604 72.54 64.75 -22.39
CA ASN A 604 73.15 64.09 -21.24
C ASN A 604 73.77 62.76 -21.68
N PRO A 605 75.07 62.73 -22.00
CA PRO A 605 75.71 61.58 -22.64
C PRO A 605 75.76 60.35 -21.75
N VAL A 606 75.68 60.45 -20.42
CA VAL A 606 75.60 59.28 -19.54
C VAL A 606 74.12 59.00 -19.22
N PRO A 607 73.54 57.88 -19.70
CA PRO A 607 72.16 57.52 -19.40
C PRO A 607 72.03 57.06 -17.93
N ASP A 608 71.01 57.59 -17.24
CA ASP A 608 70.61 57.09 -15.91
C ASP A 608 69.91 55.73 -16.05
N TRP A 609 69.85 54.95 -14.97
CA TRP A 609 69.28 53.60 -14.97
C TRP A 609 67.84 53.56 -15.51
N ALA A 610 67.02 54.56 -15.16
CA ALA A 610 65.66 54.71 -15.68
C ALA A 610 65.61 54.84 -17.22
N ARG A 611 66.60 55.51 -17.83
CA ARG A 611 66.67 55.70 -19.29
C ARG A 611 67.12 54.43 -20.01
N GLN A 612 68.05 53.68 -19.41
CA GLN A 612 68.44 52.36 -19.92
C GLN A 612 67.21 51.44 -19.98
N GLN A 613 66.38 51.46 -18.94
CA GLN A 613 65.13 50.70 -18.90
C GLN A 613 64.12 51.17 -19.97
N GLU A 614 63.98 52.47 -20.21
CA GLU A 614 63.10 53.00 -21.28
C GLU A 614 63.56 52.59 -22.69
N MET A 615 64.87 52.53 -22.93
CA MET A 615 65.46 52.08 -24.19
C MET A 615 65.25 50.57 -24.41
N GLU A 616 65.45 49.77 -23.37
CA GLU A 616 65.19 48.32 -23.42
C GLU A 616 63.70 48.04 -23.65
N ALA A 617 62.81 48.80 -23.00
CA ALA A 617 61.37 48.73 -23.24
C ALA A 617 60.98 49.18 -24.66
N ALA A 618 61.69 50.14 -25.26
CA ALA A 618 61.48 50.55 -26.65
C ALA A 618 61.87 49.43 -27.64
N LEU A 619 62.99 48.74 -27.37
CA LEU A 619 63.43 47.58 -28.16
C LEU A 619 62.45 46.41 -28.06
N GLU A 620 61.92 46.13 -26.87
CA GLU A 620 60.94 45.06 -26.70
C GLU A 620 59.59 45.40 -27.35
N ARG A 621 59.16 46.66 -27.28
CA ARG A 621 58.00 47.15 -28.04
C ARG A 621 58.18 46.98 -29.55
N GLN A 622 59.37 47.28 -30.08
CA GLN A 622 59.70 47.04 -31.50
C GLN A 622 59.56 45.55 -31.85
N LYS A 623 60.16 44.64 -31.06
CA LYS A 623 60.12 43.19 -31.33
C LYS A 623 58.70 42.64 -31.32
N ARG A 624 57.87 43.02 -30.34
CA ARG A 624 56.47 42.58 -30.26
C ARG A 624 55.67 43.06 -31.47
N MET A 625 55.85 44.32 -31.86
CA MET A 625 55.19 44.89 -33.03
C MET A 625 55.55 44.14 -34.32
N GLN A 626 56.80 43.70 -34.47
CA GLN A 626 57.22 42.88 -35.62
C GLN A 626 56.59 41.48 -35.62
N GLN A 627 56.52 40.84 -34.46
CA GLN A 627 55.86 39.53 -34.33
C GLN A 627 54.36 39.64 -34.66
N GLU A 628 53.68 40.66 -34.14
CA GLU A 628 52.28 40.93 -34.46
C GLU A 628 52.08 41.19 -35.96
N LEU A 629 52.91 42.05 -36.57
CA LEU A 629 52.85 42.33 -38.01
C LEU A 629 53.03 41.06 -38.84
N SER A 630 54.01 40.21 -38.49
CA SER A 630 54.25 38.93 -39.18
C SER A 630 53.10 37.94 -39.04
N ARG A 631 52.36 38.00 -37.92
CA ARG A 631 51.17 37.18 -37.69
C ARG A 631 50.01 37.66 -38.56
N VAL A 632 49.75 38.97 -38.57
CA VAL A 632 48.69 39.58 -39.38
C VAL A 632 48.95 39.35 -40.87
N ALA A 633 50.19 39.53 -41.33
CA ALA A 633 50.55 39.27 -42.73
C ALA A 633 50.34 37.80 -43.13
N ARG A 634 50.72 36.84 -42.28
CA ARG A 634 50.48 35.41 -42.54
C ARG A 634 49.01 35.04 -42.54
N GLN A 635 48.24 35.57 -41.59
CA GLN A 635 46.80 35.33 -41.50
C GLN A 635 46.08 35.86 -42.73
N LEU A 636 46.43 37.07 -43.18
CA LEU A 636 45.91 37.66 -44.42
C LEU A 636 46.20 36.75 -45.63
N MET A 637 47.44 36.25 -45.79
CA MET A 637 47.78 35.35 -46.89
C MET A 637 47.00 34.02 -46.83
N GLN A 638 46.82 33.44 -45.64
CA GLN A 638 46.05 32.19 -45.47
C GLN A 638 44.56 32.37 -45.79
N ASP A 639 43.97 33.49 -45.35
CA ASP A 639 42.56 33.80 -45.64
C ASP A 639 42.34 33.96 -47.15
N LEU A 640 43.29 34.56 -47.86
CA LEU A 640 43.23 34.75 -49.30
C LEU A 640 43.45 33.46 -50.10
N GLU A 641 44.35 32.58 -49.65
CA GLU A 641 44.56 31.27 -50.26
C GLU A 641 43.29 30.39 -50.17
N ARG A 642 42.58 30.48 -49.04
CA ARG A 642 41.26 29.84 -48.86
C ARG A 642 40.23 30.38 -49.84
N LEU A 643 40.16 31.71 -50.00
CA LEU A 643 39.21 32.35 -50.92
C LEU A 643 39.53 32.05 -52.39
N ALA A 644 40.82 32.02 -52.76
CA ALA A 644 41.27 31.67 -54.10
C ALA A 644 40.90 30.23 -54.50
N SER A 645 40.91 29.30 -53.54
CA SER A 645 40.48 27.92 -53.77
C SER A 645 38.97 27.76 -54.02
N GLY A 646 38.15 28.75 -53.63
CA GLY A 646 36.68 28.72 -53.70
C GLY A 646 36.05 29.34 -54.96
N GLN A 647 36.82 29.63 -56.02
CA GLN A 647 36.34 30.19 -57.30
C GLN A 647 35.64 31.57 -57.27
N MET A 648 35.68 32.33 -56.16
CA MET A 648 34.99 33.64 -56.05
C MET A 648 35.92 34.86 -55.99
N THR A 649 37.20 34.73 -56.34
CA THR A 649 38.17 35.85 -56.30
C THR A 649 38.62 36.26 -57.70
N SER A 650 38.56 37.57 -58.01
CA SER A 650 39.12 38.12 -59.24
C SER A 650 40.65 38.17 -59.21
N GLU A 651 41.30 37.94 -60.35
CA GLU A 651 42.76 38.01 -60.54
C GLU A 651 43.34 39.34 -60.04
N LYS A 652 42.57 40.42 -60.22
CA LYS A 652 42.89 41.77 -59.75
C LYS A 652 42.93 41.89 -58.21
N MET A 653 42.14 41.11 -57.48
CA MET A 653 42.18 41.10 -56.00
C MET A 653 43.43 40.37 -55.48
N LEU A 654 43.87 39.31 -56.16
CA LEU A 654 45.11 38.59 -55.83
C LEU A 654 46.34 39.48 -56.01
N GLU A 655 46.44 40.23 -57.11
CA GLU A 655 47.54 41.18 -57.34
C GLU A 655 47.63 42.26 -56.26
N LYS A 656 46.47 42.84 -55.86
CA LYS A 656 46.42 43.87 -54.82
C LYS A 656 46.79 43.29 -53.45
N ALA A 657 46.40 42.07 -53.17
CA ALA A 657 46.77 41.39 -51.94
C ALA A 657 48.28 41.11 -51.86
N GLU A 658 48.90 40.70 -52.97
CA GLU A 658 50.35 40.52 -53.05
C GLU A 658 51.09 41.84 -52.78
N GLN A 659 50.63 42.94 -53.38
CA GLN A 659 51.15 44.29 -53.11
C GLN A 659 51.03 44.68 -51.63
N ILE A 660 49.91 44.37 -50.98
CA ILE A 660 49.73 44.59 -49.54
C ILE A 660 50.70 43.72 -48.73
N GLY A 661 50.87 42.44 -49.10
CA GLY A 661 51.82 41.53 -48.47
C GLY A 661 53.27 42.03 -48.54
N GLU A 662 53.70 42.52 -49.72
CA GLU A 662 55.03 43.11 -49.91
C GLU A 662 55.26 44.36 -49.04
N LEU A 663 54.25 45.21 -48.91
CA LEU A 663 54.32 46.40 -48.04
C LEU A 663 54.52 46.04 -46.56
N LEU A 664 54.05 44.86 -46.13
CA LEU A 664 54.10 44.38 -44.75
C LEU A 664 55.34 43.54 -44.43
N GLN A 665 56.07 43.01 -45.42
CA GLN A 665 57.14 42.01 -45.22
C GLN A 665 58.58 42.54 -45.26
N GLN A 666 58.82 43.84 -45.08
CA GLN A 666 60.20 44.36 -45.10
C GLN A 666 60.98 44.10 -43.79
N PRO A 667 62.24 43.65 -43.88
CA PRO A 667 63.09 43.46 -42.71
C PRO A 667 63.49 44.80 -42.09
N SER A 668 63.39 44.89 -40.77
CA SER A 668 63.87 46.04 -39.99
C SER A 668 65.37 45.96 -39.74
N SER A 669 66.02 47.11 -39.58
CA SER A 669 67.41 47.15 -39.11
C SER A 669 67.53 46.65 -37.65
N GLU A 670 68.53 45.80 -37.35
CA GLU A 670 68.90 45.37 -35.99
C GLU A 670 69.85 46.37 -35.28
N SER A 671 70.04 47.56 -35.87
CA SER A 671 71.06 48.55 -35.50
C SER A 671 71.02 48.95 -34.02
N LEU A 672 69.83 49.16 -33.45
CA LEU A 672 69.66 49.54 -32.05
C LEU A 672 70.03 48.40 -31.08
N ALA A 673 69.74 47.15 -31.44
CA ALA A 673 70.10 45.99 -30.62
C ALA A 673 71.62 45.76 -30.61
N GLU A 674 72.28 45.96 -31.76
CA GLU A 674 73.73 45.91 -31.88
C GLU A 674 74.42 47.03 -31.08
N ALA A 675 73.91 48.26 -31.17
CA ALA A 675 74.43 49.38 -30.40
C ALA A 675 74.29 49.18 -28.88
N LEU A 676 73.15 48.65 -28.41
CA LEU A 676 72.95 48.30 -27.00
C LEU A 676 73.86 47.15 -26.53
N ARG A 677 74.08 46.14 -27.38
CA ARG A 677 75.03 45.04 -27.07
C ARG A 677 76.46 45.55 -26.94
N LYS A 678 76.90 46.43 -27.84
CA LYS A 678 78.23 47.07 -27.76
C LYS A 678 78.37 47.89 -26.49
N MET A 679 77.35 48.65 -26.10
CA MET A 679 77.32 49.41 -24.85
C MET A 679 77.44 48.50 -23.61
N GLN A 680 76.80 47.33 -23.59
CA GLN A 680 76.87 46.39 -22.46
C GLN A 680 78.20 45.64 -22.35
N GLN A 681 79.00 45.61 -23.44
CA GLN A 681 80.27 44.87 -23.50
C GLN A 681 81.49 45.75 -23.19
N ASP A 682 81.44 47.04 -23.55
CA ASP A 682 82.57 47.98 -23.40
C ASP A 682 82.29 49.06 -22.34
N ASP A 683 82.63 48.82 -21.08
CA ASP A 683 82.48 49.79 -19.96
C ASP A 683 83.32 51.09 -20.15
N ALA A 684 84.30 51.10 -21.06
CA ALA A 684 85.21 52.23 -21.31
C ALA A 684 85.14 52.81 -22.74
N GLY A 685 84.32 52.24 -23.64
CA GLY A 685 84.27 52.57 -25.07
C GLY A 685 82.96 53.20 -25.56
N PHE A 686 82.06 53.57 -24.64
CA PHE A 686 80.73 54.07 -24.97
C PHE A 686 80.77 55.39 -25.77
N GLN A 687 80.38 55.32 -27.05
CA GLN A 687 80.17 56.49 -27.90
C GLN A 687 78.67 56.82 -27.96
N PRO A 688 78.18 57.87 -27.25
CA PRO A 688 76.77 58.24 -27.26
C PRO A 688 76.26 58.62 -28.66
N GLU A 689 77.17 59.00 -29.57
CA GLU A 689 76.86 59.35 -30.95
C GLU A 689 76.41 58.12 -31.78
N GLU A 690 77.08 56.98 -31.65
CA GLU A 690 76.71 55.74 -32.36
C GLU A 690 75.34 55.21 -31.92
N LEU A 691 75.06 55.27 -30.62
CA LEU A 691 73.77 54.89 -30.06
C LEU A 691 72.66 55.86 -30.48
N ALA A 692 72.95 57.17 -30.49
CA ALA A 692 72.01 58.17 -30.99
C ALA A 692 71.71 57.99 -32.49
N GLU A 693 72.71 57.60 -33.29
CA GLU A 693 72.53 57.28 -34.71
C GLU A 693 71.65 56.03 -34.90
N ALA A 694 71.94 54.95 -34.18
CA ALA A 694 71.10 53.74 -34.20
C ALA A 694 69.65 54.03 -33.78
N MET A 695 69.41 54.89 -32.80
CA MET A 695 68.06 55.31 -32.39
C MET A 695 67.36 56.16 -33.46
N ARG A 696 68.09 57.04 -34.16
CA ARG A 696 67.53 57.82 -35.30
C ARG A 696 67.18 56.92 -36.47
N ASP A 697 68.00 55.92 -36.75
CA ASP A 697 67.76 54.96 -37.82
C ASP A 697 66.50 54.14 -37.52
N VAL A 698 66.37 53.60 -36.30
CA VAL A 698 65.13 52.91 -35.92
C VAL A 698 63.94 53.87 -35.91
N ALA A 699 64.07 55.11 -35.43
CA ALA A 699 62.99 56.10 -35.48
C ALA A 699 62.55 56.45 -36.92
N ARG A 700 63.51 56.48 -37.86
CA ARG A 700 63.25 56.66 -39.29
C ARG A 700 62.54 55.44 -39.87
N ASP A 701 62.99 54.24 -39.53
CA ASP A 701 62.37 52.97 -39.94
C ASP A 701 60.93 52.87 -39.41
N GLN A 702 60.66 53.29 -38.18
CA GLN A 702 59.30 53.33 -37.62
C GLN A 702 58.39 54.31 -38.37
N LYS A 703 58.90 55.48 -38.77
CA LYS A 703 58.14 56.45 -39.58
C LYS A 703 57.85 55.92 -40.98
N GLU A 704 58.80 55.21 -41.57
CA GLU A 704 58.66 54.60 -42.89
C GLU A 704 57.69 53.41 -42.86
N MET A 705 57.78 52.55 -41.85
CA MET A 705 56.81 51.50 -41.58
C MET A 705 55.41 52.06 -41.38
N ALA A 706 55.24 53.15 -40.62
CA ALA A 706 53.94 53.79 -40.45
C ALA A 706 53.36 54.31 -41.79
N ARG A 707 54.18 54.86 -42.68
CA ARG A 707 53.75 55.29 -44.02
C ARG A 707 53.32 54.12 -44.91
N ARG A 708 54.02 52.99 -44.81
CA ARG A 708 53.65 51.76 -45.55
C ARG A 708 52.37 51.15 -45.00
N LEU A 709 52.18 51.16 -43.68
CA LEU A 709 50.92 50.75 -43.06
C LEU A 709 49.75 51.66 -43.47
N ASP A 710 49.98 52.97 -43.61
CA ASP A 710 48.97 53.89 -44.18
C ASP A 710 48.63 53.50 -45.63
N ALA A 711 49.64 53.20 -46.45
CA ALA A 711 49.43 52.76 -47.83
C ALA A 711 48.67 51.42 -47.87
N ALA A 712 49.08 50.44 -47.08
CA ALA A 712 48.43 49.13 -46.96
C ALA A 712 46.97 49.26 -46.49
N LEU A 713 46.70 50.11 -45.48
CA LEU A 713 45.33 50.40 -45.02
C LEU A 713 44.48 51.02 -46.12
N SER A 714 45.03 51.96 -46.89
CA SER A 714 44.29 52.57 -48.00
C SER A 714 44.00 51.55 -49.12
N MET A 715 44.95 50.66 -49.41
CA MET A 715 44.77 49.58 -50.39
C MET A 715 43.72 48.58 -49.90
N LEU A 716 43.76 48.17 -48.63
CA LEU A 716 42.74 47.31 -48.02
C LEU A 716 41.35 47.94 -48.07
N GLN A 717 41.20 49.23 -47.76
CA GLN A 717 39.91 49.93 -47.85
C GLN A 717 39.39 50.01 -49.29
N THR A 718 40.27 50.17 -50.27
CA THR A 718 39.85 50.15 -51.69
C THR A 718 39.47 48.74 -52.14
N MET A 719 40.19 47.72 -51.69
CA MET A 719 39.89 46.32 -51.96
C MET A 719 38.55 45.90 -51.34
N ASP A 720 38.28 46.28 -50.10
CA ASP A 720 37.04 45.97 -49.37
C ASP A 720 35.81 46.53 -50.09
N ARG A 721 35.87 47.81 -50.52
CA ARG A 721 34.80 48.45 -51.31
C ARG A 721 34.60 47.79 -52.67
N GLU A 722 35.69 47.39 -53.34
CA GLU A 722 35.59 46.68 -54.63
C GLU A 722 34.97 45.30 -54.45
N GLN A 723 35.35 44.57 -53.39
CA GLN A 723 34.82 43.25 -53.06
C GLN A 723 33.33 43.28 -52.69
N GLU A 724 32.88 44.29 -51.93
CA GLU A 724 31.46 44.51 -51.66
C GLU A 724 30.66 44.72 -52.95
N LEU A 725 31.15 45.54 -53.88
CA LEU A 725 30.49 45.80 -55.16
C LEU A 725 30.42 44.55 -56.04
N GLU A 726 31.49 43.76 -56.08
CA GLU A 726 31.55 42.49 -56.81
C GLU A 726 30.62 41.44 -56.20
N GLY A 727 30.57 41.35 -54.86
CA GLY A 727 29.65 40.48 -54.13
C GLY A 727 28.17 40.83 -54.40
N LEU A 728 27.84 42.12 -54.40
CA LEU A 728 26.50 42.60 -54.77
C LEU A 728 26.17 42.30 -56.24
N ALA A 729 27.14 42.47 -57.16
CA ALA A 729 26.95 42.15 -58.57
C ALA A 729 26.70 40.65 -58.79
N SER A 730 27.46 39.78 -58.13
CA SER A 730 27.27 38.32 -58.17
C SER A 730 25.92 37.90 -57.59
N LEU A 731 25.50 38.53 -56.48
CA LEU A 731 24.18 38.29 -55.89
C LEU A 731 23.06 38.68 -56.84
N LEU A 732 23.16 39.84 -57.50
CA LEU A 732 22.20 40.29 -58.50
C LEU A 732 22.14 39.32 -59.68
N GLU A 733 23.27 38.81 -60.15
CA GLU A 733 23.31 37.82 -61.23
C GLU A 733 22.62 36.51 -60.81
N LYS A 734 22.88 36.01 -59.59
CA LYS A 734 22.20 34.82 -59.04
C LYS A 734 20.70 35.06 -58.88
N MET A 735 20.27 36.23 -58.42
CA MET A 735 18.85 36.58 -58.33
C MET A 735 18.18 36.61 -59.71
N ILE A 736 18.85 37.16 -60.73
CA ILE A 736 18.35 37.18 -62.11
C ILE A 736 18.19 35.75 -62.63
N ARG A 737 19.18 34.87 -62.41
CA ARG A 737 19.09 33.46 -62.80
C ARG A 737 17.96 32.73 -62.08
N LYS A 738 17.82 32.89 -60.76
CA LYS A 738 16.68 32.29 -60.02
C LYS A 738 15.33 32.83 -60.48
N GLN A 739 15.23 34.12 -60.83
CA GLN A 739 14.01 34.66 -61.41
C GLN A 739 13.69 34.04 -62.78
N GLN A 740 14.70 33.78 -63.61
CA GLN A 740 14.52 33.09 -64.89
C GLN A 740 14.07 31.65 -64.68
N GLU A 741 14.71 30.91 -63.76
CA GLU A 741 14.37 29.54 -63.43
C GLU A 741 12.95 29.42 -62.84
N LEU A 742 12.57 30.31 -61.92
CA LEU A 742 11.19 30.40 -61.41
C LEU A 742 10.19 30.80 -62.49
N ALA A 743 10.57 31.71 -63.40
CA ALA A 743 9.73 32.10 -64.53
C ALA A 743 9.55 30.94 -65.52
N ASP A 744 10.57 30.12 -65.73
CA ASP A 744 10.53 28.95 -66.60
C ASP A 744 9.73 27.82 -65.96
N LEU A 745 9.93 27.53 -64.67
CA LEU A 745 9.08 26.60 -63.90
C LEU A 745 7.61 27.05 -63.88
N SER A 746 7.35 28.35 -63.74
CA SER A 746 5.99 28.90 -63.82
C SER A 746 5.39 28.79 -65.22
N ARG A 747 6.19 28.95 -66.29
CA ARG A 747 5.73 28.73 -67.68
C ARG A 747 5.49 27.26 -67.97
N GLU A 748 6.30 26.36 -67.44
CA GLU A 748 6.11 24.92 -67.57
C GLU A 748 4.83 24.48 -66.85
N GLN A 749 4.58 24.95 -65.63
CA GLN A 749 3.32 24.73 -64.91
C GLN A 749 2.12 25.32 -65.66
N ALA A 750 2.23 26.54 -66.18
CA ALA A 750 1.16 27.15 -66.98
C ALA A 750 0.93 26.42 -68.33
N ALA A 751 1.97 25.83 -68.92
CA ALA A 751 1.87 25.01 -70.12
C ALA A 751 1.22 23.65 -69.83
N GLU A 752 1.54 23.02 -68.70
CA GLU A 752 0.89 21.79 -68.22
C GLU A 752 -0.59 22.04 -67.92
N ASP A 753 -0.94 23.12 -67.22
CA ASP A 753 -2.34 23.51 -66.96
C ASP A 753 -3.11 23.79 -68.26
N SER A 754 -2.48 24.43 -69.25
CA SER A 754 -3.12 24.67 -70.56
C SER A 754 -3.29 23.42 -71.43
N SER A 755 -2.56 22.34 -71.12
CA SER A 755 -2.65 21.05 -71.81
C SER A 755 -3.69 20.10 -71.21
N GLY A 756 -4.14 20.36 -69.96
CA GLY A 756 -5.19 19.62 -69.27
C GLY A 756 -6.63 20.03 -69.66
N GLU A 757 -6.82 21.22 -70.24
CA GLU A 757 -8.15 21.80 -70.44
C GLU A 757 -8.52 21.98 -71.93
N ARG A 758 -8.58 20.87 -72.69
CA ARG A 758 -9.33 20.82 -73.96
C ARG A 758 -10.12 19.53 -74.11
N ARG A 759 -11.40 19.58 -73.70
CA ARG A 759 -12.50 18.91 -74.42
C ARG A 759 -13.76 19.81 -74.43
N PRO A 760 -14.59 19.73 -75.48
CA PRO A 760 -15.41 20.84 -75.94
C PRO A 760 -16.91 20.67 -75.62
N GLU A 761 -17.57 21.78 -75.29
CA GLU A 761 -18.99 22.05 -75.55
C GLU A 761 -19.02 23.55 -75.96
N GLY A 762 -19.44 23.97 -77.16
CA GLY A 762 -20.66 23.62 -77.86
C GLY A 762 -21.73 24.67 -77.54
N GLY A 763 -21.61 25.92 -78.03
CA GLY A 763 -22.56 26.42 -79.03
C GLY A 763 -23.02 27.87 -78.79
N GLU A 764 -22.82 28.70 -79.83
CA GLU A 764 -23.69 29.79 -80.37
C GLU A 764 -23.85 31.10 -79.57
N SER A 765 -23.22 32.20 -80.03
CA SER A 765 -23.73 33.31 -80.91
C SER A 765 -24.61 34.29 -80.12
N GLU A 766 -24.50 35.62 -80.16
CA GLU A 766 -24.19 36.63 -81.19
C GLU A 766 -23.55 37.84 -80.44
N GLY A 767 -22.61 38.62 -81.00
CA GLY A 767 -22.90 39.74 -81.89
C GLY A 767 -23.39 40.99 -81.14
N GLU A 768 -22.53 41.99 -80.90
CA GLU A 768 -22.71 43.39 -81.36
C GLU A 768 -21.79 44.42 -80.69
N GLN A 769 -21.58 45.48 -81.45
CA GLN A 769 -20.61 46.57 -81.32
C GLN A 769 -21.14 47.78 -80.51
N SER A 770 -20.20 48.68 -80.23
CA SER A 770 -20.33 50.12 -79.95
C SER A 770 -20.54 50.48 -78.46
N GLU A 771 -19.53 51.10 -77.83
CA GLU A 771 -19.29 52.56 -77.72
C GLU A 771 -20.30 53.30 -76.82
N GLY A 772 -19.78 54.15 -75.93
CA GLY A 772 -20.54 55.32 -75.44
C GLY A 772 -20.74 55.46 -73.93
N GLU A 773 -19.78 56.13 -73.30
CA GLU A 773 -19.86 57.09 -72.19
C GLU A 773 -21.17 57.39 -71.42
N GLN A 774 -21.03 57.32 -70.08
CA GLN A 774 -21.33 58.33 -69.03
C GLN A 774 -22.63 59.16 -69.01
N SER A 775 -23.38 59.02 -67.91
CA SER A 775 -23.74 60.08 -66.91
C SER A 775 -24.72 59.48 -65.86
N GLU A 776 -24.41 59.52 -64.55
CA GLU A 776 -24.88 60.52 -63.56
C GLU A 776 -26.36 60.97 -63.74
N GLY A 777 -27.28 60.93 -62.76
CA GLY A 777 -27.23 60.62 -61.34
C GLY A 777 -28.64 60.72 -60.67
N GLU A 778 -28.62 60.62 -59.34
CA GLU A 778 -29.61 61.06 -58.33
C GLU A 778 -30.94 60.32 -58.03
N GLN A 779 -30.93 59.69 -56.85
CA GLN A 779 -31.80 59.87 -55.68
C GLN A 779 -33.34 59.78 -55.82
N THR A 780 -33.97 58.87 -55.07
CA THR A 780 -34.62 59.15 -53.76
C THR A 780 -35.53 57.99 -53.27
N ARG A 781 -35.48 57.74 -51.95
CA ARG A 781 -36.59 57.46 -50.98
C ARG A 781 -37.61 56.34 -51.27
N ALA A 782 -38.16 55.59 -50.30
CA ALA A 782 -38.07 55.60 -48.84
C ALA A 782 -38.80 54.36 -48.24
N ALA A 783 -38.27 53.88 -47.11
CA ALA A 783 -38.93 53.55 -45.83
C ALA A 783 -40.31 52.83 -45.82
N ARG A 784 -40.50 51.75 -45.05
CA ARG A 784 -40.83 51.67 -43.59
C ARG A 784 -41.33 50.22 -43.33
N LYS A 785 -41.41 49.59 -42.15
CA LYS A 785 -41.15 49.75 -40.69
C LYS A 785 -41.58 48.38 -40.07
N CYS A 786 -41.05 47.81 -38.98
CA CYS A 786 -41.18 48.11 -37.53
C CYS A 786 -40.71 46.81 -36.80
N GLY A 787 -40.10 46.76 -35.59
CA GLY A 787 -39.69 47.76 -34.61
C GLY A 787 -38.94 47.11 -33.40
N ARG A 788 -37.83 47.74 -32.97
CA ARG A 788 -37.46 48.31 -31.64
C ARG A 788 -37.82 47.60 -30.28
N PRO A 789 -37.20 48.00 -29.13
CA PRO A 789 -35.82 48.51 -28.85
C PRO A 789 -35.21 48.19 -27.43
N TRP A 790 -34.02 48.79 -27.17
CA TRP A 790 -33.35 49.15 -25.87
C TRP A 790 -32.52 48.06 -25.15
N SER A 791 -31.36 48.33 -24.50
CA SER A 791 -30.60 49.54 -24.15
C SER A 791 -29.15 49.19 -23.71
N ARG A 792 -28.22 50.15 -23.82
CA ARG A 792 -26.88 50.20 -23.16
C ARG A 792 -27.03 50.46 -21.64
N PRO A 793 -26.05 50.18 -20.73
CA PRO A 793 -24.76 50.90 -20.68
C PRO A 793 -23.54 50.18 -20.04
N SER A 794 -22.46 50.94 -19.98
CA SER A 794 -21.13 50.77 -19.37
C SER A 794 -21.03 50.06 -18.01
N SER A 795 -19.87 49.43 -17.72
CA SER A 795 -19.06 49.76 -16.52
C SER A 795 -17.74 48.97 -16.42
N ARG A 796 -16.71 49.69 -15.97
CA ARG A 796 -15.65 49.32 -15.00
C ARG A 796 -15.08 47.90 -15.02
N TRP A 797 -13.78 47.81 -15.31
CA TRP A 797 -12.92 46.83 -14.64
C TRP A 797 -12.37 47.41 -13.34
N SER A 798 -12.83 46.84 -12.23
CA SER A 798 -12.34 47.10 -10.89
C SER A 798 -11.18 46.17 -10.57
N ARG A 799 -10.20 46.72 -9.85
CA ARG A 799 -9.29 45.96 -8.98
C ARG A 799 -10.12 45.20 -7.94
N LYS A 800 -9.88 43.90 -7.78
CA LYS A 800 -9.35 43.27 -6.54
C LYS A 800 -9.54 41.75 -6.51
N THR A 801 -8.48 41.12 -5.99
CA THR A 801 -8.48 39.93 -5.10
C THR A 801 -8.83 38.56 -5.69
N ALA A 802 -7.81 37.84 -6.13
CA ALA A 802 -7.76 36.39 -5.98
C ALA A 802 -7.35 36.06 -4.53
N ARG A 803 -8.25 35.40 -3.81
CA ARG A 803 -7.97 34.69 -2.56
C ARG A 803 -7.14 33.45 -2.90
N ALA A 804 -5.90 33.42 -2.44
CA ALA A 804 -5.15 32.19 -2.25
C ALA A 804 -5.67 31.53 -0.96
N ALA A 805 -6.24 30.33 -1.09
CA ALA A 805 -6.46 29.42 0.02
C ALA A 805 -5.20 28.54 0.14
N TRP A 806 -4.35 28.85 1.10
CA TRP A 806 -3.36 27.94 1.65
C TRP A 806 -3.70 27.69 3.12
N THR A 807 -3.85 26.43 3.45
CA THR A 807 -4.15 25.90 4.77
C THR A 807 -2.92 25.95 5.68
N ARG A 808 -3.12 26.62 6.83
CA ARG A 808 -2.49 26.49 8.17
C ARG A 808 -1.22 25.64 8.33
N PRO A 809 -0.33 26.12 9.21
CA PRO A 809 -0.05 25.38 10.44
C PRO A 809 -0.40 26.18 11.70
N ALA A 810 -0.66 25.44 12.77
CA ALA A 810 -1.05 25.93 14.08
C ALA A 810 0.17 26.19 14.98
N SER A 811 0.19 27.34 15.67
CA SER A 811 0.91 27.51 16.94
C SER A 811 0.43 28.74 17.71
N SER A 812 0.37 28.58 19.04
CA SER A 812 0.32 29.55 20.14
C SER A 812 -0.97 30.36 20.43
N TRP A 813 -1.60 29.97 21.54
CA TRP A 813 -2.31 30.78 22.57
C TRP A 813 -1.48 32.01 23.03
N PRO A 814 -1.97 33.05 23.77
CA PRO A 814 -3.07 33.03 24.77
C PRO A 814 -3.97 34.30 24.88
N ARG A 815 -5.14 34.16 25.51
CA ARG A 815 -5.63 34.97 26.65
C ARG A 815 -7.00 34.50 27.13
#